data_AF-A0A8B9E3P1-F1
#
_entry.id   AF-A0A8B9E3P1-F1
#
_cell.length_a   1.000
_cell.length_b   1.000
_cell.length_c   1.000
_cell.angle_alpha   90.00
_cell.angle_beta   90.00
_cell.angle_gamma   90.00
#
_symmetry.space_group_name_H-M   'P 1'
#
loop_
_entity.id
_entity.type
_entity.pdbx_description
1 polymer ?
#
loop_
_entity_poly.entity_id
_entity_poly.type
_entity_poly.pdbx_seq_one_letter_code
_entity_poly.pdbx_strand_id
1 'polypeptide(L)'
;MGSSKGEEEEQGVILISDDETESTLGNSVLLVDPSEKTAVEEEKTEEVVDDECDLMVTFCKQANVMPHARYDCTIHPFERTECDTCSPLGKNADFCSQCYCYICDKLASECQNWTTPSLCHCNAHNKSKFWKDQRDFALAGVLVMFKLELMEIDADLRHGGSLLINFIQELSVEYNKYLIGEKLPPIQHECFCLPKLPPGQCNICRSRNPEVVYKYSGVFALVTRFLNQSERESPKAAAVMLLGAAKELALHKDPALITTQLQRMLVLCDFPKNLYEKFINFFQSISLPCHCFGFSNSLNVVPWDHVLLTTVLKGQNTTGQRTQKGRKIFLWEALPVIQARVEKLVDKMNYKEVVRYLRAVKCNDTKGLRDLRDKIPFYLCKTGDFLDAAHSLLFPVNSLACCTACRLTPFQFEAYLKMFRTGSVPTGKDIQDPAPWITTGPPLKDGVLIKQALKLLFSNLSLYRNPKCWSSLIMILGSSRLLEKSGHLHPLSLKEPPLDFQEGVLAASGSLLQELKAKVNVSLPPAIFSPQLHHEACLILAVQAVQQMLFCDLPFLTSFLEIALAFGKNFWALRLLLDHLSYQEHILHGTVNLILRDLSRQKATMLKLWQNLGPQYVGEFLCLFLTCRHKKMQSIGLFALNIITENLHVCPWAKHLCRFFHNVGLRYLPLGTAAHHEVSKFISIFEKL
;
A
#
# COMPACT_ATOMS: atom_id res chain seq x y z
N MET A 1 16.85 -65.46 19.91
CA MET A 1 17.54 -65.50 21.23
C MET A 1 17.24 -64.17 21.89
N GLY A 2 16.69 -64.04 23.10
CA GLY A 2 16.01 -65.00 24.00
C GLY A 2 15.60 -64.18 25.24
N SER A 3 14.31 -64.01 25.56
CA SER A 3 13.39 -64.99 26.16
C SER A 3 13.68 -65.29 27.64
N SER A 4 13.24 -64.38 28.53
CA SER A 4 12.52 -64.71 29.78
C SER A 4 12.03 -63.40 30.42
N LYS A 5 10.92 -63.27 31.17
CA LYS A 5 9.58 -63.87 31.32
C LYS A 5 9.16 -63.58 32.77
N GLY A 6 7.86 -63.40 33.01
CA GLY A 6 7.26 -63.26 34.34
C GLY A 6 6.88 -61.82 34.69
N GLU A 7 5.66 -61.54 35.14
CA GLU A 7 4.38 -62.17 34.78
C GLU A 7 3.25 -61.12 34.98
N GLU A 8 1.98 -61.48 34.79
CA GLU A 8 0.86 -60.53 34.61
C GLU A 8 0.09 -60.20 35.90
N GLU A 9 -0.43 -58.98 36.02
CA GLU A 9 -1.62 -58.65 36.83
C GLU A 9 -2.38 -57.46 36.19
N GLU A 10 -3.70 -57.37 36.39
CA GLU A 10 -4.60 -56.59 35.51
C GLU A 10 -4.81 -55.10 35.90
N GLN A 11 -5.46 -54.36 34.99
CA GLN A 11 -5.61 -52.90 35.07
C GLN A 11 -6.76 -52.45 35.98
N GLY A 12 -6.45 -51.56 36.94
CA GLY A 12 -7.42 -50.71 37.64
C GLY A 12 -6.93 -49.27 37.69
N VAL A 13 -7.62 -48.34 37.01
CA VAL A 13 -7.17 -46.94 36.86
C VAL A 13 -7.83 -46.04 37.91
N ILE A 14 -7.01 -45.29 38.66
CA ILE A 14 -7.40 -44.03 39.32
C ILE A 14 -6.34 -42.97 38.96
N LEU A 15 -6.80 -41.76 38.64
CA LEU A 15 -5.99 -40.58 38.33
C LEU A 15 -6.06 -39.59 39.51
N ILE A 16 -4.96 -38.85 39.77
CA ILE A 16 -4.89 -37.42 40.18
C ILE A 16 -3.44 -37.05 40.62
N SER A 17 -2.88 -36.00 40.01
CA SER A 17 -1.80 -35.07 40.43
C SER A 17 -1.53 -34.17 39.20
N ASP A 18 -1.56 -32.84 39.18
CA ASP A 18 -1.01 -31.75 40.02
C ASP A 18 0.51 -31.47 39.84
N ASP A 19 0.87 -30.19 40.08
CA ASP A 19 2.18 -29.49 40.04
C ASP A 19 2.69 -28.97 38.66
N GLU A 20 3.32 -27.79 38.50
CA GLU A 20 3.60 -26.63 39.41
C GLU A 20 3.91 -25.31 38.62
N THR A 21 4.26 -24.21 39.31
CA THR A 21 4.43 -22.79 38.89
C THR A 21 5.60 -22.49 37.90
N GLU A 22 5.79 -21.30 37.30
CA GLU A 22 5.17 -19.94 37.39
C GLU A 22 4.50 -19.48 36.05
N SER A 23 4.17 -18.22 35.68
CA SER A 23 4.35 -16.82 36.18
C SER A 23 3.30 -15.87 35.49
N THR A 24 3.19 -14.54 35.68
CA THR A 24 3.87 -13.49 36.48
C THR A 24 2.88 -12.31 36.74
N LEU A 25 3.26 -11.30 37.55
CA LEU A 25 2.76 -9.89 37.55
C LEU A 25 1.23 -9.63 37.56
N GLY A 26 0.66 -9.18 38.70
CA GLY A 26 -0.79 -8.84 38.76
C GLY A 26 -1.34 -7.99 39.93
N ASN A 27 -0.61 -7.80 41.04
CA ASN A 27 -0.93 -6.95 42.20
C ASN A 27 -2.15 -7.28 43.11
N SER A 28 -1.82 -7.47 44.40
CA SER A 28 -2.53 -6.93 45.59
C SER A 28 -3.92 -7.47 45.97
N VAL A 29 -3.94 -8.49 46.84
CA VAL A 29 -4.99 -8.71 47.83
C VAL A 29 -4.49 -8.21 49.19
N LEU A 30 -5.29 -7.39 49.89
CA LEU A 30 -4.99 -6.98 51.27
C LEU A 30 -5.41 -8.09 52.25
N LEU A 31 -4.49 -8.46 53.15
CA LEU A 31 -4.83 -9.22 54.34
C LEU A 31 -5.62 -8.33 55.29
N VAL A 32 -6.70 -8.87 55.85
CA VAL A 32 -7.46 -8.26 56.96
C VAL A 32 -7.54 -9.32 58.05
N ASP A 33 -6.90 -9.05 59.19
CA ASP A 33 -6.98 -9.95 60.35
C ASP A 33 -8.42 -10.00 60.89
N PRO A 34 -8.91 -11.16 61.36
CA PRO A 34 -10.26 -11.27 61.89
C PRO A 34 -10.37 -10.55 63.23
N SER A 35 -11.18 -9.49 63.30
CA SER A 35 -11.61 -8.90 64.57
C SER A 35 -12.37 -9.94 65.41
N GLU A 36 -12.26 -9.81 66.73
CA GLU A 36 -12.65 -10.85 67.69
C GLU A 36 -14.12 -11.28 67.59
N LYS A 37 -14.37 -12.58 67.74
CA LYS A 37 -15.73 -13.14 67.83
C LYS A 37 -16.30 -12.91 69.23
N THR A 38 -17.41 -12.19 69.35
CA THR A 38 -18.34 -12.40 70.46
C THR A 38 -19.00 -13.77 70.30
N ALA A 39 -18.94 -14.59 71.35
CA ALA A 39 -19.57 -15.91 71.34
C ALA A 39 -21.11 -15.80 71.36
N VAL A 40 -21.75 -16.70 70.63
CA VAL A 40 -23.15 -17.09 70.79
C VAL A 40 -23.14 -18.61 70.90
N GLU A 41 -23.90 -19.15 71.84
CA GLU A 41 -23.92 -20.59 72.13
C GLU A 41 -24.77 -21.31 71.07
N GLU A 42 -24.22 -22.35 70.44
CA GLU A 42 -24.95 -23.22 69.51
C GLU A 42 -25.58 -24.38 70.29
N GLU A 43 -26.90 -24.58 70.14
CA GLU A 43 -27.60 -25.74 70.69
C GLU A 43 -27.11 -27.02 70.01
N LYS A 44 -26.88 -28.08 70.79
CA LYS A 44 -26.55 -29.40 70.26
C LYS A 44 -27.77 -30.01 69.55
N THR A 45 -27.73 -30.10 68.23
CA THR A 45 -28.58 -31.05 67.50
C THR A 45 -28.09 -32.49 67.71
N GLU A 46 -29.02 -33.43 67.75
CA GLU A 46 -28.79 -34.81 68.18
C GLU A 46 -27.91 -35.62 67.21
N GLU A 47 -27.05 -36.47 67.77
CA GLU A 47 -26.19 -37.39 67.01
C GLU A 47 -27.01 -38.60 66.55
N VAL A 48 -27.11 -38.81 65.23
CA VAL A 48 -27.62 -40.04 64.64
C VAL A 48 -26.41 -40.92 64.28
N VAL A 49 -26.27 -42.05 64.97
CA VAL A 49 -25.23 -43.06 64.72
C VAL A 49 -25.80 -44.14 63.79
N ASP A 50 -25.00 -44.60 62.84
CA ASP A 50 -25.31 -45.69 61.91
C ASP A 50 -24.43 -46.90 62.28
N ASP A 51 -25.03 -47.91 62.93
CA ASP A 51 -24.31 -48.99 63.62
C ASP A 51 -23.58 -49.99 62.67
N GLU A 52 -23.69 -49.83 61.34
CA GLU A 52 -22.99 -50.68 60.36
C GLU A 52 -21.76 -50.01 59.70
N CYS A 53 -21.33 -48.81 60.13
CA CYS A 53 -20.09 -48.17 59.65
C CYS A 53 -19.32 -47.41 60.74
N ASP A 54 -18.04 -47.75 60.95
CA ASP A 54 -17.08 -47.07 61.86
C ASP A 54 -16.64 -45.66 61.35
N LEU A 55 -17.59 -44.81 60.96
CA LEU A 55 -17.37 -43.46 60.42
C LEU A 55 -17.91 -42.38 61.37
N MET A 56 -17.19 -42.16 62.46
CA MET A 56 -17.48 -41.07 63.40
C MET A 56 -17.29 -39.69 62.75
N VAL A 57 -18.35 -38.89 62.66
CA VAL A 57 -18.30 -37.48 62.20
C VAL A 57 -17.72 -36.60 63.31
N THR A 58 -16.39 -36.67 63.49
CA THR A 58 -15.65 -35.97 64.55
C THR A 58 -15.72 -34.43 64.46
N PHE A 59 -16.05 -33.88 63.30
CA PHE A 59 -16.23 -32.45 63.08
C PHE A 59 -17.13 -32.19 61.87
N CYS A 60 -18.25 -31.50 62.08
CA CYS A 60 -19.07 -30.96 60.99
C CYS A 60 -18.87 -29.43 60.92
N LYS A 61 -18.63 -28.91 59.72
CA LYS A 61 -18.53 -27.47 59.46
C LYS A 61 -19.25 -27.15 58.16
N GLN A 62 -20.13 -26.15 58.20
CA GLN A 62 -20.79 -25.65 57.01
C GLN A 62 -19.74 -25.16 56.00
N ALA A 63 -19.73 -25.74 54.81
CA ALA A 63 -18.82 -25.34 53.75
C ALA A 63 -19.11 -23.91 53.28
N ASN A 64 -18.07 -23.17 52.88
CA ASN A 64 -18.25 -21.88 52.23
C ASN A 64 -19.08 -22.08 50.96
N VAL A 65 -20.28 -21.49 50.91
CA VAL A 65 -21.17 -21.60 49.76
C VAL A 65 -20.54 -20.86 48.58
N MET A 66 -20.03 -21.61 47.61
CA MET A 66 -19.47 -21.06 46.38
C MET A 66 -20.59 -20.53 45.46
N PRO A 67 -20.28 -19.61 44.52
CA PRO A 67 -21.23 -19.17 43.50
C PRO A 67 -21.80 -20.36 42.71
N HIS A 68 -23.12 -20.50 42.70
CA HIS A 68 -23.83 -21.64 42.09
C HIS A 68 -25.11 -21.18 41.39
N ALA A 69 -25.55 -21.93 40.38
CA ALA A 69 -26.78 -21.59 39.70
C ALA A 69 -27.99 -21.82 40.64
N ARG A 70 -29.02 -20.97 40.57
CA ARG A 70 -30.19 -21.05 41.45
C ARG A 70 -30.78 -22.47 41.61
N TYR A 71 -30.78 -23.28 40.56
CA TYR A 71 -31.36 -24.63 40.57
C TYR A 71 -30.53 -25.70 41.30
N ASP A 72 -29.31 -25.35 41.72
CA ASP A 72 -28.41 -26.16 42.55
C ASP A 72 -28.31 -25.59 43.99
N CYS A 73 -29.15 -24.61 44.36
CA CYS A 73 -29.11 -23.98 45.68
C CYS A 73 -29.60 -24.92 46.79
N THR A 74 -28.75 -25.19 47.77
CA THR A 74 -29.06 -26.03 48.93
C THR A 74 -29.87 -25.31 50.01
N ILE A 75 -29.86 -23.98 50.04
CA ILE A 75 -30.57 -23.14 51.03
C ILE A 75 -32.04 -22.94 50.65
N HIS A 76 -32.33 -22.81 49.34
CA HIS A 76 -33.68 -22.56 48.84
C HIS A 76 -34.09 -23.67 47.86
N PRO A 77 -35.07 -24.54 48.19
CA PRO A 77 -35.55 -25.59 47.30
C PRO A 77 -35.93 -25.08 45.91
N PHE A 78 -35.77 -25.92 44.88
CA PHE A 78 -36.00 -25.54 43.48
C PHE A 78 -36.98 -26.49 42.79
N GLU A 79 -37.98 -25.91 42.13
CA GLU A 79 -39.00 -26.63 41.38
C GLU A 79 -38.70 -26.55 39.87
N ARG A 80 -38.58 -27.71 39.22
CA ARG A 80 -38.22 -27.81 37.79
C ARG A 80 -39.45 -27.73 36.89
N THR A 81 -39.33 -26.99 35.80
CA THR A 81 -40.34 -26.82 34.76
C THR A 81 -39.68 -26.73 33.40
N GLU A 82 -40.31 -27.26 32.34
CA GLU A 82 -39.70 -27.19 31.02
C GLU A 82 -39.65 -25.74 30.49
N CYS A 83 -40.73 -24.95 30.64
CA CYS A 83 -40.86 -23.66 29.96
C CYS A 83 -41.74 -22.59 30.63
N ASP A 84 -42.09 -22.70 31.92
CA ASP A 84 -42.93 -21.66 32.56
C ASP A 84 -42.14 -20.36 32.82
N THR A 85 -42.42 -19.32 32.03
CA THR A 85 -41.90 -17.96 32.23
C THR A 85 -42.89 -17.02 32.92
N CYS A 86 -44.14 -17.43 33.15
CA CYS A 86 -45.25 -16.55 33.52
C CYS A 86 -45.07 -15.93 34.90
N SER A 87 -44.64 -16.72 35.88
CA SER A 87 -44.44 -16.33 37.28
C SER A 87 -43.45 -17.28 37.97
N PRO A 88 -42.89 -16.91 39.13
CA PRO A 88 -42.10 -17.85 39.92
C PRO A 88 -42.91 -19.09 40.33
N LEU A 89 -42.34 -20.27 40.13
CA LEU A 89 -42.89 -21.52 40.64
C LEU A 89 -42.42 -21.76 42.07
N GLY A 90 -43.37 -22.00 42.97
CA GLY A 90 -43.10 -22.26 44.38
C GLY A 90 -42.12 -21.26 45.00
N LYS A 91 -40.94 -21.76 45.40
CA LYS A 91 -39.86 -20.95 46.02
C LYS A 91 -38.73 -20.55 45.06
N ASN A 92 -38.90 -20.71 43.74
CA ASN A 92 -37.85 -20.34 42.76
C ASN A 92 -37.48 -18.85 42.80
N ALA A 93 -38.37 -17.98 43.30
CA ALA A 93 -38.07 -16.57 43.54
C ALA A 93 -37.01 -16.35 44.62
N ASP A 94 -36.97 -17.18 45.67
CA ASP A 94 -36.06 -17.04 46.81
C ASP A 94 -34.63 -17.37 46.37
N PHE A 95 -33.62 -16.64 46.85
CA PHE A 95 -32.22 -16.92 46.55
C PHE A 95 -31.27 -16.49 47.68
N CYS A 96 -30.14 -17.19 47.81
CA CYS A 96 -29.05 -16.78 48.69
C CYS A 96 -28.07 -15.84 47.97
N SER A 97 -27.20 -15.16 48.71
CA SER A 97 -26.22 -14.19 48.18
C SER A 97 -25.22 -14.74 47.16
N GLN A 98 -25.14 -16.06 47.00
CA GLN A 98 -24.24 -16.79 46.09
C GLN A 98 -24.97 -17.46 44.92
N CYS A 99 -26.31 -17.34 44.85
CA CYS A 99 -27.07 -17.78 43.68
C CYS A 99 -26.79 -16.88 42.48
N TYR A 100 -26.46 -17.46 41.32
CA TYR A 100 -26.49 -16.76 40.04
C TYR A 100 -27.69 -17.19 39.16
N CYS A 101 -28.15 -16.24 38.36
CA CYS A 101 -29.19 -16.43 37.36
C CYS A 101 -28.62 -17.22 36.17
N TYR A 102 -29.17 -18.41 35.93
CA TYR A 102 -28.73 -19.31 34.85
C TYR A 102 -28.75 -18.66 33.46
N ILE A 103 -29.76 -17.82 33.16
CA ILE A 103 -29.90 -17.14 31.86
C ILE A 103 -28.91 -15.98 31.69
N CYS A 104 -28.57 -15.26 32.77
CA CYS A 104 -27.80 -14.02 32.70
C CYS A 104 -26.31 -14.15 33.03
N ASP A 105 -25.85 -15.26 33.63
CA ASP A 105 -24.49 -15.41 34.18
C ASP A 105 -24.09 -14.26 35.14
N LYS A 106 -25.04 -13.82 35.96
CA LYS A 106 -24.89 -12.79 37.01
C LYS A 106 -25.61 -13.19 38.28
N LEU A 107 -25.25 -12.60 39.42
CA LEU A 107 -25.95 -12.82 40.69
C LEU A 107 -27.47 -12.64 40.54
N ALA A 108 -28.25 -13.46 41.25
CA ALA A 108 -29.71 -13.41 41.17
C ALA A 108 -30.27 -12.02 41.57
N SER A 109 -29.63 -11.36 42.54
CA SER A 109 -29.89 -9.97 42.95
C SER A 109 -29.67 -8.92 41.86
N GLU A 110 -28.86 -9.20 40.84
CA GLU A 110 -28.58 -8.30 39.71
C GLU A 110 -29.48 -8.58 38.51
N CYS A 111 -30.29 -9.63 38.55
CA CYS A 111 -31.11 -10.04 37.42
C CYS A 111 -32.40 -9.20 37.34
N GLN A 112 -32.41 -8.22 36.43
CA GLN A 112 -33.59 -7.38 36.15
C GLN A 112 -34.84 -8.17 35.70
N ASN A 113 -34.65 -9.41 35.24
CA ASN A 113 -35.71 -10.33 34.84
C ASN A 113 -35.99 -11.42 35.88
N TRP A 114 -35.51 -11.28 37.13
CA TRP A 114 -35.55 -12.38 38.11
C TRP A 114 -36.97 -12.91 38.32
N THR A 115 -37.90 -12.04 38.73
CA THR A 115 -39.32 -12.35 38.96
C THR A 115 -40.26 -11.67 37.95
N THR A 116 -39.74 -11.23 36.80
CA THR A 116 -40.50 -10.43 35.83
C THR A 116 -41.57 -11.29 35.13
N PRO A 117 -42.87 -10.92 35.19
CA PRO A 117 -43.92 -11.71 34.57
C PRO A 117 -43.70 -11.96 33.08
N SER A 118 -44.06 -13.17 32.63
CA SER A 118 -43.79 -13.70 31.27
C SER A 118 -42.31 -13.84 30.87
N LEU A 119 -41.35 -13.47 31.75
CA LEU A 119 -39.90 -13.57 31.53
C LEU A 119 -39.15 -14.01 32.80
N CYS A 120 -39.78 -14.80 33.69
CA CYS A 120 -39.18 -15.13 34.99
C CYS A 120 -37.93 -16.01 34.87
N HIS A 121 -36.75 -15.39 34.97
CA HIS A 121 -35.47 -16.13 34.96
C HIS A 121 -35.28 -16.99 36.21
N CYS A 122 -36.08 -16.75 37.26
CA CYS A 122 -36.19 -17.55 38.48
C CYS A 122 -36.30 -19.06 38.23
N ASN A 123 -37.04 -19.49 37.20
CA ASN A 123 -37.42 -20.88 36.95
C ASN A 123 -36.39 -21.63 36.08
N ALA A 124 -35.29 -20.97 35.67
CA ALA A 124 -34.42 -21.48 34.62
C ALA A 124 -33.36 -22.48 35.09
N HIS A 125 -33.22 -23.63 34.42
CA HIS A 125 -32.28 -24.69 34.83
C HIS A 125 -31.68 -25.53 33.69
N ASN A 126 -30.51 -26.15 33.94
CA ASN A 126 -29.70 -26.86 32.94
C ASN A 126 -30.25 -28.21 32.43
N LYS A 127 -31.48 -28.59 32.77
CA LYS A 127 -32.09 -29.88 32.34
C LYS A 127 -33.15 -29.70 31.27
N SER A 128 -33.91 -28.60 31.32
CA SER A 128 -34.81 -28.18 30.24
C SER A 128 -34.01 -27.91 28.96
N LYS A 129 -34.65 -28.11 27.80
CA LYS A 129 -34.14 -27.63 26.53
C LYS A 129 -34.47 -26.16 26.34
N PHE A 130 -35.72 -25.76 26.61
CA PHE A 130 -36.16 -24.37 26.45
C PHE A 130 -35.29 -23.38 27.24
N TRP A 131 -34.92 -23.70 28.48
CA TRP A 131 -34.04 -22.83 29.29
C TRP A 131 -32.59 -22.80 28.80
N LYS A 132 -32.11 -23.81 28.06
CA LYS A 132 -30.83 -23.76 27.34
C LYS A 132 -30.93 -22.86 26.12
N ASP A 133 -31.91 -23.13 25.25
CA ASP A 133 -32.15 -22.34 24.03
C ASP A 133 -32.30 -20.84 24.39
N GLN A 134 -32.97 -20.52 25.50
CA GLN A 134 -33.11 -19.16 26.04
C GLN A 134 -31.81 -18.57 26.64
N ARG A 135 -31.00 -19.37 27.36
CA ARG A 135 -29.67 -18.95 27.87
C ARG A 135 -28.72 -18.67 26.71
N ASP A 136 -28.71 -19.55 25.72
CA ASP A 136 -27.79 -19.47 24.59
C ASP A 136 -28.15 -18.28 23.68
N PHE A 137 -29.46 -17.99 23.51
CA PHE A 137 -29.93 -16.74 22.92
C PHE A 137 -29.48 -15.49 23.71
N ALA A 138 -29.60 -15.52 25.05
CA ALA A 138 -29.18 -14.40 25.89
C ALA A 138 -27.65 -14.15 25.87
N LEU A 139 -26.85 -15.21 25.87
CA LEU A 139 -25.39 -15.15 25.83
C LEU A 139 -24.83 -14.74 24.46
N ALA A 140 -25.48 -15.13 23.36
CA ALA A 140 -25.13 -14.67 22.02
C ALA A 140 -25.65 -13.25 21.73
N GLY A 141 -26.82 -12.88 22.27
CA GLY A 141 -27.41 -11.54 22.15
C GLY A 141 -27.56 -11.10 20.69
N VAL A 142 -26.98 -9.94 20.34
CA VAL A 142 -27.01 -9.42 18.96
C VAL A 142 -26.34 -10.37 17.95
N LEU A 143 -25.41 -11.23 18.38
CA LEU A 143 -24.66 -12.12 17.51
C LEU A 143 -25.50 -13.26 16.92
N VAL A 144 -26.66 -13.56 17.50
CA VAL A 144 -27.62 -14.57 16.99
C VAL A 144 -27.96 -14.31 15.51
N MET A 145 -27.99 -13.05 15.06
CA MET A 145 -28.31 -12.73 13.66
C MET A 145 -27.30 -13.30 12.65
N PHE A 146 -26.05 -13.51 13.05
CA PHE A 146 -25.01 -14.12 12.21
C PHE A 146 -25.03 -15.66 12.20
N LYS A 147 -25.96 -16.28 12.94
CA LYS A 147 -26.09 -17.75 13.10
C LYS A 147 -24.82 -18.40 13.67
N LEU A 148 -24.18 -17.70 14.60
CA LEU A 148 -23.02 -18.19 15.34
C LEU A 148 -23.48 -19.11 16.49
N GLU A 149 -22.72 -20.17 16.70
CA GLU A 149 -22.86 -21.09 17.83
C GLU A 149 -22.04 -20.57 19.02
N LEU A 150 -22.45 -20.84 20.28
CA LEU A 150 -21.74 -20.30 21.45
C LEU A 150 -20.24 -20.65 21.48
N MET A 151 -19.87 -21.83 20.98
CA MET A 151 -18.48 -22.29 20.88
C MET A 151 -17.63 -21.50 19.87
N GLU A 152 -18.27 -20.74 18.96
CA GLU A 152 -17.60 -19.83 18.04
C GLU A 152 -17.46 -18.42 18.63
N ILE A 153 -18.25 -18.06 19.65
CA ILE A 153 -18.39 -16.70 20.18
C ILE A 153 -17.31 -16.40 21.24
N ASP A 154 -16.12 -16.11 20.74
CA ASP A 154 -14.97 -15.63 21.50
C ASP A 154 -15.07 -14.15 21.96
N ALA A 155 -14.04 -13.68 22.66
CA ALA A 155 -13.99 -12.32 23.21
C ALA A 155 -14.02 -11.22 22.12
N ASP A 156 -13.41 -11.45 20.95
CA ASP A 156 -13.45 -10.49 19.84
C ASP A 156 -14.88 -10.33 19.30
N LEU A 157 -15.56 -11.46 19.07
CA LEU A 157 -16.93 -11.46 18.56
C LEU A 157 -17.90 -10.86 19.58
N ARG A 158 -17.73 -11.16 20.87
CA ARG A 158 -18.49 -10.52 21.96
C ARG A 158 -18.27 -9.01 21.97
N HIS A 159 -17.02 -8.54 21.82
CA HIS A 159 -16.70 -7.11 21.78
C HIS A 159 -17.34 -6.41 20.57
N GLY A 160 -17.17 -6.96 19.36
CA GLY A 160 -17.83 -6.44 18.15
C GLY A 160 -19.36 -6.43 18.25
N GLY A 161 -19.95 -7.43 18.92
CA GLY A 161 -21.37 -7.47 19.25
C GLY A 161 -21.78 -6.35 20.21
N SER A 162 -21.01 -6.11 21.28
CA SER A 162 -21.24 -5.02 22.23
C SER A 162 -21.16 -3.63 21.56
N LEU A 163 -20.23 -3.44 20.62
CA LEU A 163 -20.17 -2.21 19.82
C LEU A 163 -21.35 -2.09 18.85
N LEU A 164 -21.75 -3.19 18.20
CA LEU A 164 -22.86 -3.22 17.26
C LEU A 164 -24.22 -2.91 17.93
N ILE A 165 -24.51 -3.47 19.11
CA ILE A 165 -25.79 -3.20 19.79
C ILE A 165 -25.91 -1.73 20.23
N ASN A 166 -24.82 -1.13 20.70
CA ASN A 166 -24.77 0.31 21.02
C ASN A 166 -24.99 1.16 19.76
N PHE A 167 -24.35 0.81 18.65
CA PHE A 167 -24.57 1.49 17.36
C PHE A 167 -26.01 1.37 16.86
N ILE A 168 -26.65 0.21 16.98
CA ILE A 168 -28.07 0.01 16.61
C ILE A 168 -28.98 0.95 17.43
N GLN A 169 -28.71 1.09 18.73
CA GLN A 169 -29.47 1.99 19.62
C GLN A 169 -29.27 3.46 19.24
N GLU A 170 -28.02 3.92 19.07
CA GLU A 170 -27.72 5.29 18.63
C GLU A 170 -28.32 5.58 17.24
N LEU A 171 -28.21 4.63 16.30
CA LEU A 171 -28.72 4.74 14.94
C LEU A 171 -30.24 4.85 14.92
N SER A 172 -30.94 4.08 15.76
CA SER A 172 -32.39 4.18 15.90
C SER A 172 -32.80 5.57 16.39
N VAL A 173 -32.09 6.16 17.36
CA VAL A 173 -32.37 7.52 17.85
C VAL A 173 -32.12 8.58 16.76
N GLU A 174 -30.97 8.56 16.08
CA GLU A 174 -30.66 9.54 15.03
C GLU A 174 -31.54 9.37 13.77
N TYR A 175 -31.90 8.14 13.40
CA TYR A 175 -32.77 7.89 12.26
C TYR A 175 -34.22 8.30 12.55
N ASN A 176 -34.72 8.10 13.77
CA ASN A 176 -36.03 8.63 14.17
C ASN A 176 -36.06 10.17 14.16
N LYS A 177 -34.99 10.86 14.60
CA LYS A 177 -34.87 12.33 14.43
C LYS A 177 -34.94 12.74 12.96
N TYR A 178 -34.23 12.02 12.08
CA TYR A 178 -34.30 12.23 10.64
C TYR A 178 -35.73 12.06 10.09
N LEU A 179 -36.43 10.97 10.45
CA LEU A 179 -37.79 10.69 9.98
C LEU A 179 -38.86 11.68 10.49
N ILE A 180 -38.68 12.23 11.71
CA ILE A 180 -39.57 13.28 12.25
C ILE A 180 -39.36 14.61 11.50
N GLY A 181 -38.10 14.90 11.12
CA GLY A 181 -37.69 16.10 10.40
C GLY A 181 -37.70 17.37 11.26
N GLU A 182 -36.85 18.33 10.90
CA GLU A 182 -36.83 19.64 11.55
C GLU A 182 -37.88 20.56 10.93
N LYS A 183 -38.86 21.00 11.72
CA LYS A 183 -39.79 22.07 11.33
C LYS A 183 -39.04 23.40 11.34
N LEU A 184 -38.79 23.99 10.18
CA LEU A 184 -38.33 25.37 10.12
C LEU A 184 -39.45 26.29 10.65
N PRO A 185 -39.13 27.28 11.51
CA PRO A 185 -40.05 28.38 11.72
C PRO A 185 -40.28 29.08 10.37
N PRO A 186 -41.50 29.59 10.09
CA PRO A 186 -41.78 30.24 8.81
C PRO A 186 -40.81 31.41 8.61
N ILE A 187 -39.93 31.28 7.62
CA ILE A 187 -38.94 32.29 7.25
C ILE A 187 -39.68 33.60 6.98
N GLN A 188 -39.10 34.73 7.39
CA GLN A 188 -39.63 36.09 7.16
C GLN A 188 -39.52 36.50 5.67
N HIS A 189 -39.98 35.65 4.76
CA HIS A 189 -40.21 36.04 3.38
C HIS A 189 -41.29 37.13 3.35
N GLU A 190 -41.02 38.21 2.61
CA GLU A 190 -42.05 39.18 2.29
C GLU A 190 -43.26 38.49 1.64
N CYS A 191 -44.45 38.93 2.02
CA CYS A 191 -45.66 38.46 1.37
C CYS A 191 -45.65 38.89 -0.10
N PHE A 192 -45.54 37.93 -1.03
CA PHE A 192 -45.66 38.18 -2.47
C PHE A 192 -47.11 38.25 -2.97
N CYS A 193 -48.09 38.02 -2.09
CA CYS A 193 -49.51 38.26 -2.41
C CYS A 193 -49.79 39.77 -2.47
N LEU A 194 -50.79 40.16 -3.25
CA LEU A 194 -51.33 41.52 -3.27
C LEU A 194 -52.57 41.59 -2.34
N PRO A 195 -52.66 42.53 -1.39
CA PRO A 195 -51.62 43.48 -0.98
C PRO A 195 -50.50 42.83 -0.13
N LYS A 196 -49.30 43.41 -0.16
CA LYS A 196 -48.14 43.00 0.66
C LYS A 196 -48.38 43.28 2.15
N LEU A 197 -49.06 42.36 2.84
CA LEU A 197 -49.26 42.45 4.29
C LEU A 197 -47.99 42.00 5.07
N PRO A 198 -47.78 42.51 6.30
CA PRO A 198 -46.69 42.07 7.18
C PRO A 198 -46.67 40.55 7.43
N PRO A 199 -45.52 39.97 7.81
CA PRO A 199 -45.40 38.54 8.13
C PRO A 199 -46.48 38.08 9.13
N GLY A 200 -47.14 36.96 8.81
CA GLY A 200 -48.23 36.39 9.62
C GLY A 200 -49.61 37.01 9.43
N GLN A 201 -49.74 38.19 8.80
CA GLN A 201 -51.04 38.86 8.59
C GLN A 201 -51.77 38.44 7.30
N CYS A 202 -51.05 37.88 6.31
CA CYS A 202 -51.69 37.34 5.10
C CYS A 202 -52.22 35.91 5.35
N ASN A 203 -53.54 35.71 5.22
CA ASN A 203 -54.17 34.40 5.39
C ASN A 203 -53.60 33.31 4.44
N ILE A 204 -53.18 33.67 3.23
CA ILE A 204 -52.60 32.74 2.24
C ILE A 204 -51.18 32.30 2.63
N CYS A 205 -50.41 33.19 3.27
CA CYS A 205 -49.11 32.83 3.84
C CYS A 205 -49.27 32.05 5.16
N ARG A 206 -50.27 32.40 5.98
CA ARG A 206 -50.59 31.75 7.25
C ARG A 206 -51.12 30.32 7.10
N SER A 207 -51.69 29.97 5.93
CA SER A 207 -52.10 28.61 5.58
C SER A 207 -51.00 27.76 4.93
N ARG A 208 -49.78 28.30 4.73
CA ARG A 208 -48.63 27.44 4.35
C ARG A 208 -48.15 26.70 5.60
N ASN A 209 -48.18 25.36 5.54
CA ASN A 209 -47.58 24.53 6.59
C ASN A 209 -46.08 24.87 6.76
N PRO A 210 -45.53 24.77 7.98
CA PRO A 210 -44.10 24.95 8.20
C PRO A 210 -43.32 23.90 7.41
N GLU A 211 -42.24 24.34 6.75
CA GLU A 211 -41.41 23.47 5.92
C GLU A 211 -40.62 22.50 6.81
N VAL A 212 -40.75 21.20 6.52
CA VAL A 212 -40.07 20.13 7.26
C VAL A 212 -38.82 19.72 6.50
N VAL A 213 -37.65 19.93 7.10
CA VAL A 213 -36.35 19.64 6.50
C VAL A 213 -35.74 18.38 7.11
N TYR A 214 -35.53 17.38 6.26
CA TYR A 214 -35.05 16.05 6.64
C TYR A 214 -33.51 15.99 6.57
N LYS A 215 -32.82 16.29 7.68
CA LYS A 215 -31.35 16.36 7.71
C LYS A 215 -30.70 15.01 8.00
N TYR A 216 -30.15 14.36 6.98
CA TYR A 216 -29.42 13.08 7.13
C TYR A 216 -28.02 13.22 7.76
N SER A 217 -27.58 14.44 8.11
CA SER A 217 -26.21 14.71 8.59
C SER A 217 -25.86 14.04 9.92
N GLY A 218 -26.80 13.92 10.85
CA GLY A 218 -26.59 13.22 12.12
C GLY A 218 -26.32 11.72 11.91
N VAL A 219 -27.21 11.07 11.15
CA VAL A 219 -27.06 9.66 10.73
C VAL A 219 -25.74 9.43 9.99
N PHE A 220 -25.39 10.31 9.03
CA PHE A 220 -24.12 10.21 8.30
C PHE A 220 -22.90 10.32 9.23
N ALA A 221 -22.88 11.29 10.15
CA ALA A 221 -21.77 11.47 11.09
C ALA A 221 -21.61 10.28 12.04
N LEU A 222 -22.73 9.73 12.55
CA LEU A 222 -22.75 8.54 13.38
C LEU A 222 -22.20 7.31 12.64
N VAL A 223 -22.67 7.06 11.41
CA VAL A 223 -22.19 5.96 10.57
C VAL A 223 -20.70 6.12 10.28
N THR A 224 -20.24 7.31 9.87
CA THR A 224 -18.81 7.56 9.63
C THR A 224 -17.97 7.35 10.89
N ARG A 225 -18.45 7.75 12.07
CA ARG A 225 -17.78 7.48 13.36
C ARG A 225 -17.62 5.98 13.60
N PHE A 226 -18.68 5.20 13.40
CA PHE A 226 -18.67 3.75 13.63
C PHE A 226 -17.78 2.99 12.64
N LEU A 227 -17.82 3.35 11.35
CA LEU A 227 -16.94 2.76 10.33
C LEU A 227 -15.46 3.10 10.62
N ASN A 228 -15.15 4.34 11.00
CA ASN A 228 -13.79 4.76 11.39
C ASN A 228 -13.31 4.13 12.72
N GLN A 229 -14.23 3.65 13.57
CA GLN A 229 -13.88 2.84 14.74
C GLN A 229 -13.52 1.42 14.33
N SER A 230 -14.31 0.78 13.46
CA SER A 230 -14.08 -0.63 13.05
C SER A 230 -12.70 -0.87 12.41
N GLU A 231 -12.06 0.14 11.82
CA GLU A 231 -10.68 0.08 11.31
C GLU A 231 -9.60 -0.05 12.39
N ARG A 232 -9.98 0.04 13.68
CA ARG A 232 -9.08 -0.05 14.85
C ARG A 232 -9.32 -1.30 15.70
N GLU A 233 -10.45 -1.97 15.50
CA GLU A 233 -10.84 -3.15 16.26
C GLU A 233 -10.21 -4.43 15.67
N SER A 234 -10.29 -5.54 16.40
CA SER A 234 -9.80 -6.82 15.88
C SER A 234 -10.63 -7.28 14.66
N PRO A 235 -10.06 -8.06 13.72
CA PRO A 235 -10.75 -8.40 12.47
C PRO A 235 -12.11 -9.10 12.62
N LYS A 236 -12.31 -9.86 13.69
CA LYS A 236 -13.60 -10.50 14.01
C LYS A 236 -14.61 -9.48 14.54
N ALA A 237 -14.20 -8.59 15.44
CA ALA A 237 -15.03 -7.50 15.94
C ALA A 237 -15.45 -6.56 14.81
N ALA A 238 -14.48 -6.12 14.00
CA ALA A 238 -14.69 -5.28 12.83
C ALA A 238 -15.64 -5.94 11.80
N ALA A 239 -15.52 -7.25 11.55
CA ALA A 239 -16.44 -7.97 10.66
C ALA A 239 -17.89 -7.94 11.17
N VAL A 240 -18.10 -8.22 12.47
CA VAL A 240 -19.44 -8.14 13.11
C VAL A 240 -20.01 -6.72 12.99
N MET A 241 -19.22 -5.69 13.30
CA MET A 241 -19.62 -4.29 13.20
C MET A 241 -20.03 -3.91 11.76
N LEU A 242 -19.17 -4.20 10.78
CA LEU A 242 -19.39 -3.86 9.39
C LEU A 242 -20.58 -4.62 8.77
N LEU A 243 -20.72 -5.91 9.05
CA LEU A 243 -21.85 -6.71 8.56
C LEU A 243 -23.17 -6.26 9.21
N GLY A 244 -23.17 -5.99 10.52
CA GLY A 244 -24.33 -5.43 11.21
C GLY A 244 -24.73 -4.06 10.64
N ALA A 245 -23.78 -3.14 10.48
CA ALA A 245 -24.02 -1.85 9.84
C ALA A 245 -24.53 -1.98 8.39
N ALA A 246 -24.03 -2.95 7.61
CA ALA A 246 -24.56 -3.23 6.28
C ALA A 246 -26.05 -3.62 6.30
N LYS A 247 -26.47 -4.43 7.28
CA LYS A 247 -27.87 -4.84 7.45
C LYS A 247 -28.77 -3.66 7.80
N GLU A 248 -28.39 -2.85 8.79
CA GLU A 248 -29.22 -1.72 9.24
C GLU A 248 -29.25 -0.55 8.24
N LEU A 249 -28.22 -0.39 7.41
CA LEU A 249 -28.13 0.71 6.43
C LEU A 249 -28.58 0.33 5.01
N ALA A 250 -28.82 -0.96 4.74
CA ALA A 250 -29.21 -1.48 3.41
C ALA A 250 -30.41 -0.77 2.79
N LEU A 251 -31.37 -0.32 3.61
CA LEU A 251 -32.57 0.39 3.15
C LEU A 251 -32.38 1.92 3.08
N HIS A 252 -31.29 2.45 3.64
CA HIS A 252 -31.03 3.90 3.74
C HIS A 252 -30.07 4.39 2.65
N LYS A 253 -29.05 3.60 2.30
CA LYS A 253 -28.00 3.99 1.34
C LYS A 253 -27.29 2.77 0.75
N ASP A 254 -26.55 2.98 -0.34
CA ASP A 254 -25.64 1.98 -0.90
C ASP A 254 -24.57 1.51 0.12
N PRO A 255 -24.27 0.20 0.18
CA PRO A 255 -23.25 -0.35 1.07
C PRO A 255 -21.83 -0.34 0.45
N ALA A 256 -21.51 0.57 -0.48
CA ALA A 256 -20.28 0.50 -1.28
C ALA A 256 -18.99 0.62 -0.43
N LEU A 257 -18.98 1.49 0.59
CA LEU A 257 -17.85 1.65 1.50
C LEU A 257 -17.65 0.40 2.37
N ILE A 258 -18.75 -0.10 2.94
CA ILE A 258 -18.74 -1.25 3.86
C ILE A 258 -18.31 -2.52 3.12
N THR A 259 -18.85 -2.76 1.92
CA THR A 259 -18.44 -3.88 1.06
C THR A 259 -16.98 -3.77 0.62
N THR A 260 -16.45 -2.56 0.41
CA THR A 260 -15.02 -2.33 0.12
C THR A 260 -14.12 -2.68 1.31
N GLN A 261 -14.49 -2.25 2.53
CA GLN A 261 -13.75 -2.59 3.76
C GLN A 261 -13.78 -4.10 4.03
N LEU A 262 -14.97 -4.72 3.96
CA LEU A 262 -15.16 -6.17 4.11
C LEU A 262 -14.35 -6.97 3.06
N GLN A 263 -14.42 -6.59 1.78
CA GLN A 263 -13.63 -7.22 0.71
C GLN A 263 -12.12 -7.22 1.00
N ARG A 264 -11.57 -6.10 1.49
CA ARG A 264 -10.16 -6.01 1.87
C ARG A 264 -9.86 -6.90 3.08
N MET A 265 -10.67 -6.81 4.13
CA MET A 265 -10.47 -7.57 5.37
C MET A 265 -10.52 -9.09 5.16
N LEU A 266 -11.45 -9.59 4.35
CA LEU A 266 -11.57 -11.01 3.97
C LEU A 266 -10.36 -11.55 3.18
N VAL A 267 -9.49 -10.68 2.66
CA VAL A 267 -8.23 -11.04 2.01
C VAL A 267 -7.04 -10.87 2.96
N LEU A 268 -6.99 -9.74 3.67
CA LEU A 268 -5.87 -9.34 4.53
C LEU A 268 -5.79 -10.18 5.80
N CYS A 269 -6.93 -10.47 6.42
CA CYS A 269 -7.02 -11.21 7.67
C CYS A 269 -7.27 -12.71 7.41
N ASP A 270 -6.86 -13.55 8.35
CA ASP A 270 -6.98 -15.01 8.23
C ASP A 270 -8.11 -15.50 9.17
N PHE A 271 -9.32 -15.65 8.62
CA PHE A 271 -10.52 -16.08 9.36
C PHE A 271 -10.67 -17.61 9.39
N PRO A 272 -11.23 -18.21 10.47
CA PRO A 272 -11.70 -19.59 10.46
C PRO A 272 -12.73 -19.80 9.34
N LYS A 273 -12.62 -20.92 8.61
CA LYS A 273 -13.44 -21.18 7.41
C LYS A 273 -14.96 -21.11 7.69
N ASN A 274 -15.42 -21.70 8.79
CA ASN A 274 -16.83 -21.67 9.18
C ASN A 274 -17.33 -20.22 9.39
N LEU A 275 -16.56 -19.41 10.12
CA LEU A 275 -16.86 -17.99 10.37
C LEU A 275 -16.88 -17.17 9.05
N TYR A 276 -15.94 -17.42 8.15
CA TYR A 276 -15.89 -16.81 6.81
C TYR A 276 -17.14 -17.15 5.99
N GLU A 277 -17.57 -18.42 5.98
CA GLU A 277 -18.77 -18.87 5.28
C GLU A 277 -20.05 -18.30 5.91
N LYS A 278 -20.16 -18.29 7.26
CA LYS A 278 -21.28 -17.65 7.98
C LYS A 278 -21.37 -16.15 7.70
N PHE A 279 -20.25 -15.42 7.64
CA PHE A 279 -20.22 -13.99 7.28
C PHE A 279 -20.70 -13.70 5.85
N ILE A 280 -20.28 -14.50 4.85
CA ILE A 280 -20.75 -14.35 3.47
C ILE A 280 -22.24 -14.68 3.37
N ASN A 281 -22.68 -15.80 3.97
CA ASN A 281 -24.08 -16.22 3.99
C ASN A 281 -24.98 -15.19 4.69
N PHE A 282 -24.51 -14.55 5.76
CA PHE A 282 -25.21 -13.45 6.41
C PHE A 282 -25.41 -12.27 5.45
N PHE A 283 -24.34 -11.78 4.81
CA PHE A 283 -24.44 -10.65 3.89
C PHE A 283 -25.36 -10.94 2.70
N GLN A 284 -25.30 -12.14 2.14
CA GLN A 284 -26.20 -12.59 1.07
C GLN A 284 -27.68 -12.66 1.50
N SER A 285 -27.97 -12.76 2.81
CA SER A 285 -29.33 -12.75 3.36
C SER A 285 -29.91 -11.36 3.64
N ILE A 286 -29.10 -10.30 3.52
CA ILE A 286 -29.56 -8.92 3.68
C ILE A 286 -30.52 -8.55 2.54
N SER A 287 -31.70 -8.03 2.89
CA SER A 287 -32.69 -7.58 1.92
C SER A 287 -32.29 -6.22 1.33
N LEU A 288 -31.54 -6.27 0.23
CA LEU A 288 -31.08 -5.11 -0.52
C LEU A 288 -32.20 -4.53 -1.42
N PRO A 289 -32.35 -3.19 -1.52
CA PRO A 289 -33.17 -2.55 -2.55
C PRO A 289 -32.71 -2.89 -3.97
N CYS A 290 -33.59 -2.72 -4.96
CA CYS A 290 -33.30 -3.07 -6.36
C CYS A 290 -32.06 -2.36 -6.95
N HIS A 291 -31.82 -1.10 -6.58
CA HIS A 291 -30.64 -0.34 -6.98
C HIS A 291 -29.33 -0.84 -6.30
N CYS A 292 -29.45 -1.64 -5.24
CA CYS A 292 -28.34 -2.26 -4.52
C CYS A 292 -28.10 -3.73 -4.88
N PHE A 293 -28.89 -4.37 -5.76
CA PHE A 293 -28.70 -5.78 -6.14
C PHE A 293 -27.31 -6.10 -6.75
N GLY A 294 -26.58 -5.09 -7.25
CA GLY A 294 -25.18 -5.25 -7.66
C GLY A 294 -24.24 -5.68 -6.52
N PHE A 295 -24.61 -5.42 -5.26
CA PHE A 295 -23.82 -5.77 -4.08
C PHE A 295 -24.07 -7.18 -3.55
N SER A 296 -25.14 -7.89 -3.94
CA SER A 296 -25.51 -9.19 -3.33
C SER A 296 -24.41 -10.25 -3.41
N ASN A 297 -23.54 -10.19 -4.42
CA ASN A 297 -22.40 -11.10 -4.61
C ASN A 297 -21.04 -10.42 -4.35
N SER A 298 -21.02 -9.23 -3.76
CA SER A 298 -19.79 -8.44 -3.56
C SER A 298 -18.80 -9.08 -2.59
N LEU A 299 -19.28 -9.85 -1.61
CA LEU A 299 -18.43 -10.58 -0.66
C LEU A 299 -18.05 -11.99 -1.13
N ASN A 300 -18.35 -12.36 -2.38
CA ASN A 300 -17.93 -13.65 -2.97
C ASN A 300 -16.43 -13.63 -3.33
N VAL A 301 -15.60 -13.27 -2.35
CA VAL A 301 -14.14 -13.21 -2.44
C VAL A 301 -13.60 -14.63 -2.58
N VAL A 302 -12.66 -14.82 -3.50
CA VAL A 302 -12.00 -16.10 -3.71
C VAL A 302 -11.10 -16.43 -2.50
N PRO A 303 -11.30 -17.54 -1.77
CA PRO A 303 -10.43 -17.85 -0.63
C PRO A 303 -9.02 -18.24 -1.10
N TRP A 304 -8.02 -18.06 -0.24
CA TRP A 304 -6.59 -18.23 -0.61
C TRP A 304 -6.21 -19.66 -1.02
N ASP A 305 -6.97 -20.67 -0.59
CA ASP A 305 -6.80 -22.08 -0.96
C ASP A 305 -7.39 -22.43 -2.35
N HIS A 306 -8.31 -21.61 -2.87
CA HIS A 306 -9.09 -21.91 -4.07
C HIS A 306 -8.21 -22.29 -5.27
N VAL A 307 -8.52 -23.45 -5.87
CA VAL A 307 -7.68 -24.12 -6.88
C VAL A 307 -7.28 -23.22 -8.05
N LEU A 308 -8.15 -22.33 -8.52
CA LEU A 308 -7.82 -21.42 -9.63
C LEU A 308 -6.83 -20.32 -9.20
N LEU A 309 -6.95 -19.81 -7.97
CA LEU A 309 -6.01 -18.83 -7.44
C LEU A 309 -4.67 -19.50 -7.11
N THR A 310 -4.69 -20.64 -6.43
CA THR A 310 -3.50 -21.44 -6.08
C THR A 310 -2.69 -21.84 -7.31
N THR A 311 -3.33 -22.27 -8.41
CA THR A 311 -2.62 -22.61 -9.67
C THR A 311 -2.05 -21.39 -10.39
N VAL A 312 -2.71 -20.22 -10.30
CA VAL A 312 -2.15 -18.93 -10.79
C VAL A 312 -0.92 -18.54 -9.97
N LEU A 313 -1.02 -18.51 -8.63
CA LEU A 313 0.07 -18.11 -7.74
C LEU A 313 1.29 -19.04 -7.88
N LYS A 314 1.08 -20.35 -8.02
CA LYS A 314 2.15 -21.34 -8.31
C LYS A 314 2.70 -21.27 -9.75
N GLY A 315 2.15 -20.44 -10.63
CA GLY A 315 2.58 -20.29 -12.02
C GLY A 315 2.13 -21.42 -12.96
N GLN A 316 1.37 -22.40 -12.45
CA GLN A 316 0.81 -23.51 -13.23
C GLN A 316 -0.31 -23.07 -14.18
N ASN A 317 -0.94 -21.93 -13.90
CA ASN A 317 -1.93 -21.30 -14.78
C ASN A 317 -1.58 -19.82 -15.03
N THR A 318 -0.86 -19.56 -16.13
CA THR A 318 -0.46 -18.21 -16.52
C THR A 318 -1.60 -17.33 -17.06
N THR A 319 -2.76 -17.93 -17.40
CA THR A 319 -3.88 -17.26 -18.07
C THR A 319 -5.03 -16.87 -17.13
N GLY A 320 -5.04 -17.40 -15.91
CA GLY A 320 -6.19 -17.30 -15.00
C GLY A 320 -7.46 -18.00 -15.49
N GLN A 321 -7.40 -18.82 -16.55
CA GLN A 321 -8.56 -19.49 -17.13
C GLN A 321 -8.60 -20.98 -16.76
N ARG A 322 -9.79 -21.53 -16.44
CA ARG A 322 -10.02 -22.98 -16.33
C ARG A 322 -11.32 -23.35 -17.04
N THR A 323 -11.34 -24.49 -17.73
CA THR A 323 -12.58 -25.07 -18.26
C THR A 323 -13.23 -25.97 -17.21
N GLN A 324 -14.51 -25.78 -16.92
CA GLN A 324 -15.30 -26.62 -16.02
C GLN A 324 -16.66 -26.91 -16.66
N LYS A 325 -17.03 -28.20 -16.78
CA LYS A 325 -18.26 -28.65 -17.47
C LYS A 325 -18.47 -27.96 -18.83
N GLY A 326 -17.41 -27.89 -19.64
CA GLY A 326 -17.39 -27.23 -20.96
C GLY A 326 -17.32 -25.69 -20.97
N ARG A 327 -17.63 -25.01 -19.85
CA ARG A 327 -17.61 -23.54 -19.76
C ARG A 327 -16.23 -23.02 -19.35
N LYS A 328 -15.80 -21.90 -19.93
CA LYS A 328 -14.57 -21.18 -19.54
C LYS A 328 -14.86 -20.29 -18.33
N ILE A 329 -14.13 -20.49 -17.26
CA ILE A 329 -14.13 -19.66 -16.04
C ILE A 329 -12.81 -18.89 -15.99
N PHE A 330 -12.84 -17.65 -15.51
CA PHE A 330 -11.67 -16.80 -15.33
C PHE A 330 -11.51 -16.39 -13.85
N LEU A 331 -10.27 -16.18 -13.40
CA LEU A 331 -9.98 -15.53 -12.14
C LEU A 331 -10.37 -14.05 -12.26
N TRP A 332 -11.47 -13.68 -11.62
CA TRP A 332 -12.15 -12.41 -11.81
C TRP A 332 -12.54 -11.85 -10.44
N GLU A 333 -11.99 -10.69 -10.08
CA GLU A 333 -12.08 -10.14 -8.72
C GLU A 333 -12.33 -8.63 -8.74
N ALA A 334 -12.94 -8.10 -7.67
CA ALA A 334 -13.15 -6.66 -7.50
C ALA A 334 -11.83 -5.93 -7.18
N LEU A 335 -11.69 -4.66 -7.57
CA LEU A 335 -10.43 -3.92 -7.38
C LEU A 335 -9.92 -3.90 -5.92
N PRO A 336 -10.77 -3.72 -4.87
CA PRO A 336 -10.30 -3.75 -3.48
C PRO A 336 -9.68 -5.10 -3.08
N VAL A 337 -10.23 -6.21 -3.59
CA VAL A 337 -9.70 -7.57 -3.42
C VAL A 337 -8.33 -7.69 -4.09
N ILE A 338 -8.19 -7.20 -5.33
CA ILE A 338 -6.92 -7.21 -6.07
C ILE A 338 -5.86 -6.39 -5.34
N GLN A 339 -6.21 -5.19 -4.87
CA GLN A 339 -5.34 -4.34 -4.06
C GLN A 339 -4.87 -5.05 -2.79
N ALA A 340 -5.80 -5.63 -2.01
CA ALA A 340 -5.49 -6.37 -0.79
C ALA A 340 -4.62 -7.62 -1.04
N ARG A 341 -4.77 -8.32 -2.19
CA ARG A 341 -3.87 -9.43 -2.54
C ARG A 341 -2.47 -8.95 -2.89
N VAL A 342 -2.34 -7.88 -3.67
CA VAL A 342 -1.04 -7.28 -4.00
C VAL A 342 -0.34 -6.84 -2.71
N GLU A 343 -1.05 -6.17 -1.81
CA GLU A 343 -0.59 -5.73 -0.49
C GLU A 343 -0.09 -6.90 0.38
N LYS A 344 -0.92 -7.91 0.67
CA LYS A 344 -0.52 -9.09 1.48
C LYS A 344 0.60 -9.94 0.86
N LEU A 345 0.79 -9.89 -0.47
CA LEU A 345 1.90 -10.56 -1.15
C LEU A 345 3.18 -9.70 -1.20
N VAL A 346 3.09 -8.38 -1.40
CA VAL A 346 4.23 -7.44 -1.34
C VAL A 346 4.82 -7.40 0.07
N ASP A 347 3.97 -7.43 1.09
CA ASP A 347 4.37 -7.38 2.50
C ASP A 347 5.06 -8.68 2.94
N LYS A 348 4.67 -9.82 2.33
CA LYS A 348 5.39 -11.10 2.45
C LYS A 348 6.54 -11.27 1.44
N MET A 349 6.92 -10.21 0.72
CA MET A 349 7.96 -10.18 -0.33
C MET A 349 7.80 -11.21 -1.46
N ASN A 350 6.58 -11.74 -1.65
CA ASN A 350 6.23 -12.76 -2.65
C ASN A 350 6.01 -12.11 -4.04
N TYR A 351 6.99 -11.36 -4.52
CA TYR A 351 6.90 -10.55 -5.74
C TYR A 351 6.66 -11.38 -7.02
N LYS A 352 7.11 -12.64 -7.07
CA LYS A 352 6.86 -13.54 -8.22
C LYS A 352 5.38 -13.89 -8.31
N GLU A 353 4.74 -14.11 -7.17
CA GLU A 353 3.33 -14.43 -7.01
C GLU A 353 2.47 -13.20 -7.35
N VAL A 354 2.89 -11.99 -6.95
CA VAL A 354 2.27 -10.72 -7.39
C VAL A 354 2.26 -10.59 -8.91
N VAL A 355 3.40 -10.85 -9.56
CA VAL A 355 3.53 -10.74 -11.03
C VAL A 355 2.65 -11.77 -11.75
N ARG A 356 2.66 -13.04 -11.30
CA ARG A 356 1.78 -14.09 -11.84
C ARG A 356 0.30 -13.72 -11.69
N TYR A 357 -0.08 -13.26 -10.50
CA TYR A 357 -1.44 -12.84 -10.19
C TYR A 357 -1.91 -11.67 -11.06
N LEU A 358 -1.15 -10.57 -11.12
CA LEU A 358 -1.51 -9.40 -11.94
C LEU A 358 -1.52 -9.70 -13.44
N ARG A 359 -0.66 -10.60 -13.93
CA ARG A 359 -0.71 -11.09 -15.32
C ARG A 359 -2.00 -11.88 -15.60
N ALA A 360 -2.51 -12.66 -14.65
CA ALA A 360 -3.66 -13.56 -14.85
C ALA A 360 -5.06 -12.98 -14.48
N VAL A 361 -5.17 -12.15 -13.44
CA VAL A 361 -6.46 -11.69 -12.89
C VAL A 361 -7.20 -10.73 -13.83
N LYS A 362 -8.53 -10.73 -13.77
CA LYS A 362 -9.42 -9.80 -14.48
C LYS A 362 -10.28 -9.01 -13.48
N CYS A 363 -10.70 -7.81 -13.88
CA CYS A 363 -11.53 -6.90 -13.09
C CYS A 363 -12.46 -6.10 -14.01
N ASN A 364 -13.55 -5.57 -13.47
CA ASN A 364 -14.35 -4.52 -14.10
C ASN A 364 -13.57 -3.20 -14.22
N ASP A 365 -12.82 -2.82 -13.19
CA ASP A 365 -12.01 -1.60 -13.24
C ASP A 365 -10.72 -1.84 -14.04
N THR A 366 -10.83 -1.60 -15.35
CA THR A 366 -9.71 -1.67 -16.28
C THR A 366 -8.65 -0.57 -16.06
N LYS A 367 -9.01 0.54 -15.38
CA LYS A 367 -8.06 1.59 -15.00
C LYS A 367 -7.26 1.12 -13.78
N GLY A 368 -7.90 0.85 -12.66
CA GLY A 368 -7.23 0.41 -11.43
C GLY A 368 -6.38 -0.85 -11.63
N LEU A 369 -6.87 -1.83 -12.41
CA LEU A 369 -6.08 -3.02 -12.75
C LEU A 369 -4.88 -2.72 -13.67
N ARG A 370 -4.97 -1.77 -14.61
CA ARG A 370 -3.83 -1.34 -15.42
C ARG A 370 -2.81 -0.60 -14.55
N ASP A 371 -3.27 0.30 -13.70
CA ASP A 371 -2.41 1.13 -12.87
C ASP A 371 -1.65 0.26 -11.82
N LEU A 372 -2.24 -0.87 -11.39
CA LEU A 372 -1.53 -1.95 -10.68
C LEU A 372 -0.56 -2.76 -11.57
N ARG A 373 -0.96 -3.11 -12.80
CA ARG A 373 -0.10 -3.83 -13.76
C ARG A 373 1.14 -3.07 -14.17
N ASP A 374 1.09 -1.74 -14.20
CA ASP A 374 2.25 -0.89 -14.49
C ASP A 374 3.35 -0.97 -13.40
N LYS A 375 3.06 -1.61 -12.25
CA LYS A 375 4.06 -1.99 -11.24
C LYS A 375 4.72 -3.36 -11.46
N ILE A 376 4.25 -4.19 -12.41
CA ILE A 376 4.85 -5.50 -12.72
C ILE A 376 6.35 -5.41 -13.00
N PRO A 377 6.87 -4.45 -13.79
CA PRO A 377 8.31 -4.35 -14.05
C PRO A 377 9.13 -4.06 -12.79
N PHE A 378 8.60 -3.26 -11.85
CA PHE A 378 9.25 -3.00 -10.56
C PHE A 378 9.29 -4.28 -9.70
N TYR A 379 8.21 -5.05 -9.65
CA TYR A 379 8.19 -6.34 -8.95
C TYR A 379 9.12 -7.38 -9.60
N LEU A 380 9.33 -7.33 -10.93
CA LEU A 380 10.33 -8.16 -11.60
C LEU A 380 11.76 -7.74 -11.20
N CYS A 381 12.09 -6.44 -11.19
CA CYS A 381 13.36 -5.93 -10.65
C CYS A 381 13.60 -6.36 -9.18
N LYS A 382 12.55 -6.32 -8.33
CA LYS A 382 12.62 -6.82 -6.94
C LYS A 382 13.02 -8.29 -6.85
N THR A 383 12.67 -9.10 -7.85
CA THR A 383 13.05 -10.53 -7.93
C THR A 383 14.39 -10.79 -8.60
N GLY A 384 15.12 -9.74 -9.01
CA GLY A 384 16.39 -9.84 -9.75
C GLY A 384 16.23 -10.10 -11.26
N ASP A 385 15.00 -10.19 -11.77
CA ASP A 385 14.72 -10.46 -13.19
C ASP A 385 14.59 -9.16 -13.99
N PHE A 386 15.74 -8.52 -14.21
CA PHE A 386 15.82 -7.27 -14.95
C PHE A 386 15.52 -7.41 -16.45
N LEU A 387 15.61 -8.62 -17.01
CA LEU A 387 15.34 -8.87 -18.43
C LEU A 387 13.84 -8.94 -18.69
N ASP A 388 13.11 -9.74 -17.92
CA ASP A 388 11.66 -9.81 -18.03
C ASP A 388 11.01 -8.48 -17.56
N ALA A 389 11.62 -7.76 -16.61
CA ALA A 389 11.23 -6.39 -16.27
C ALA A 389 11.31 -5.44 -17.47
N ALA A 390 12.46 -5.39 -18.15
CA ALA A 390 12.67 -4.51 -19.30
C ALA A 390 11.76 -4.88 -20.49
N HIS A 391 11.49 -6.17 -20.70
CA HIS A 391 10.48 -6.61 -21.67
C HIS A 391 9.06 -6.22 -21.25
N SER A 392 8.69 -6.42 -19.99
CA SER A 392 7.35 -6.10 -19.48
C SER A 392 7.02 -4.61 -19.43
N LEU A 393 8.01 -3.72 -19.64
CA LEU A 393 7.76 -2.30 -19.91
C LEU A 393 7.25 -2.06 -21.33
N LEU A 394 7.82 -2.76 -22.32
CA LEU A 394 7.59 -2.54 -23.76
C LEU A 394 6.43 -3.37 -24.32
N PHE A 395 6.11 -4.53 -23.71
CA PHE A 395 4.99 -5.37 -24.12
C PHE A 395 3.75 -5.15 -23.23
N PRO A 396 2.54 -4.98 -23.80
CA PRO A 396 1.32 -4.84 -23.01
C PRO A 396 0.93 -6.17 -22.34
N VAL A 397 0.46 -6.09 -21.09
CA VAL A 397 -0.02 -7.25 -20.34
C VAL A 397 -1.49 -7.51 -20.70
N ASN A 398 -1.75 -8.61 -21.42
CA ASN A 398 -3.04 -8.93 -22.04
C ASN A 398 -3.50 -7.84 -23.05
N SER A 399 -4.81 -7.79 -23.33
CA SER A 399 -5.45 -6.87 -24.28
C SER A 399 -5.51 -5.40 -23.81
N LEU A 400 -4.41 -4.87 -23.25
CA LEU A 400 -4.24 -3.45 -22.96
C LEU A 400 -3.78 -2.72 -24.23
N ALA A 401 -4.37 -1.56 -24.52
CA ALA A 401 -4.14 -0.82 -25.76
C ALA A 401 -2.74 -0.18 -25.90
N CYS A 402 -1.97 -0.06 -24.82
CA CYS A 402 -0.59 0.47 -24.84
C CYS A 402 0.23 -0.13 -23.68
N CYS A 403 1.50 -0.44 -23.91
CA CYS A 403 2.41 -0.96 -22.90
C CYS A 403 2.71 0.06 -21.77
N THR A 404 3.42 -0.37 -20.72
CA THR A 404 3.76 0.48 -19.57
C THR A 404 4.69 1.63 -19.96
N ALA A 405 5.57 1.43 -20.95
CA ALA A 405 6.47 2.46 -21.49
C ALA A 405 5.71 3.74 -21.89
N CYS A 406 4.51 3.61 -22.48
CA CYS A 406 3.65 4.73 -22.89
C CYS A 406 3.24 5.67 -21.72
N ARG A 407 3.39 5.22 -20.46
CA ARG A 407 2.92 5.91 -19.24
C ARG A 407 4.04 6.17 -18.22
N LEU A 408 5.28 5.82 -18.54
CA LEU A 408 6.43 6.13 -17.68
C LEU A 408 6.64 7.64 -17.54
N THR A 409 6.95 8.06 -16.31
CA THR A 409 7.48 9.40 -16.01
C THR A 409 9.01 9.46 -16.18
N PRO A 410 9.60 10.66 -16.36
CA PRO A 410 11.06 10.82 -16.42
C PRO A 410 11.81 10.25 -15.21
N PHE A 411 11.23 10.37 -14.00
CA PHE A 411 11.79 9.80 -12.78
C PHE A 411 11.79 8.25 -12.81
N GLN A 412 10.69 7.63 -13.21
CA GLN A 412 10.62 6.18 -13.34
C GLN A 412 11.58 5.67 -14.43
N PHE A 413 11.73 6.41 -15.53
CA PHE A 413 12.72 6.08 -16.58
C PHE A 413 14.15 6.08 -16.03
N GLU A 414 14.57 7.15 -15.34
CA GLU A 414 15.88 7.20 -14.66
C GLU A 414 16.06 6.03 -13.68
N ALA A 415 15.06 5.78 -12.84
CA ALA A 415 15.11 4.73 -11.83
C ALA A 415 15.20 3.32 -12.45
N TYR A 416 14.42 3.00 -13.48
CA TYR A 416 14.51 1.71 -14.18
C TYR A 416 15.87 1.53 -14.86
N LEU A 417 16.40 2.55 -15.55
CA LEU A 417 17.74 2.46 -16.14
C LEU A 417 18.83 2.26 -15.08
N LYS A 418 18.71 2.91 -13.91
CA LYS A 418 19.61 2.73 -12.76
C LYS A 418 19.54 1.30 -12.22
N MET A 419 18.35 0.72 -12.08
CA MET A 419 18.18 -0.69 -11.70
C MET A 419 18.86 -1.63 -12.71
N PHE A 420 18.56 -1.45 -14.00
CA PHE A 420 19.08 -2.28 -15.07
C PHE A 420 20.62 -2.21 -15.20
N ARG A 421 21.23 -1.04 -14.95
CA ARG A 421 22.69 -0.84 -14.98
C ARG A 421 23.42 -1.49 -13.79
N THR A 422 22.77 -1.57 -12.63
CA THR A 422 23.43 -1.87 -11.34
C THR A 422 22.99 -3.18 -10.69
N GLY A 423 21.95 -3.85 -11.21
CA GLY A 423 21.39 -5.05 -10.61
C GLY A 423 20.74 -4.80 -9.24
N SER A 424 20.45 -3.53 -8.93
CA SER A 424 20.08 -3.06 -7.59
C SER A 424 18.77 -2.27 -7.60
N VAL A 425 18.02 -2.33 -6.52
CA VAL A 425 16.67 -1.75 -6.36
C VAL A 425 16.51 -1.05 -5.02
N PRO A 426 15.65 -0.02 -4.88
CA PRO A 426 15.30 0.53 -3.58
C PRO A 426 14.57 -0.52 -2.71
N THR A 427 14.73 -0.49 -1.40
CA THR A 427 14.03 -1.43 -0.49
C THR A 427 12.53 -1.13 -0.34
N GLY A 428 12.07 0.10 -0.60
CA GLY A 428 10.67 0.55 -0.47
C GLY A 428 9.64 -0.23 -1.29
N LYS A 429 8.35 -0.06 -0.97
CA LYS A 429 7.22 -0.74 -1.63
C LYS A 429 6.85 -0.11 -2.98
N ASP A 430 7.15 1.17 -3.18
CA ASP A 430 7.07 1.88 -4.47
C ASP A 430 8.45 2.30 -5.00
N ILE A 431 8.51 2.74 -6.26
CA ILE A 431 9.72 3.26 -6.91
C ILE A 431 10.05 4.70 -6.48
N GLN A 432 9.07 5.40 -5.90
CA GLN A 432 9.20 6.77 -5.37
C GLN A 432 9.58 6.83 -3.89
N ASP A 433 9.56 5.70 -3.17
CA ASP A 433 9.86 5.66 -1.74
C ASP A 433 11.35 6.03 -1.49
N PRO A 434 11.66 6.97 -0.58
CA PRO A 434 13.02 7.31 -0.21
C PRO A 434 13.64 6.18 0.63
N ALA A 435 14.25 5.21 -0.05
CA ALA A 435 14.71 3.96 0.53
C ALA A 435 16.13 3.58 0.05
N PRO A 436 16.95 2.95 0.90
CA PRO A 436 18.30 2.52 0.52
C PRO A 436 18.25 1.47 -0.59
N TRP A 437 19.30 1.44 -1.42
CA TRP A 437 19.41 0.51 -2.53
C TRP A 437 20.11 -0.80 -2.13
N ILE A 438 19.60 -1.92 -2.62
CA ILE A 438 20.12 -3.29 -2.42
C ILE A 438 20.28 -4.01 -3.76
N THR A 439 21.31 -4.84 -3.90
CA THR A 439 21.52 -5.68 -5.09
C THR A 439 20.65 -6.94 -5.02
N THR A 440 19.85 -7.20 -6.05
CA THR A 440 18.91 -8.34 -6.11
C THR A 440 19.20 -9.34 -7.23
N GLY A 441 20.07 -9.00 -8.19
CA GLY A 441 20.45 -9.89 -9.28
C GLY A 441 21.54 -9.32 -10.19
N PRO A 442 21.94 -10.05 -11.24
CA PRO A 442 22.94 -9.56 -12.19
C PRO A 442 22.39 -8.40 -13.04
N PRO A 443 23.14 -7.30 -13.23
CA PRO A 443 22.73 -6.19 -14.10
C PRO A 443 22.57 -6.65 -15.57
N LEU A 444 21.76 -5.92 -16.34
CA LEU A 444 21.65 -6.14 -17.77
C LEU A 444 23.01 -5.94 -18.47
N LYS A 445 23.27 -6.76 -19.48
CA LYS A 445 24.36 -6.50 -20.43
C LYS A 445 24.10 -5.16 -21.11
N ASP A 446 25.13 -4.33 -21.22
CA ASP A 446 25.04 -2.94 -21.65
C ASP A 446 24.38 -2.77 -23.03
N GLY A 447 24.65 -3.68 -23.97
CA GLY A 447 24.00 -3.74 -25.28
C GLY A 447 22.48 -4.04 -25.22
N VAL A 448 22.02 -4.74 -24.18
CA VAL A 448 20.59 -4.87 -23.89
C VAL A 448 20.08 -3.58 -23.25
N LEU A 449 20.80 -3.01 -22.29
CA LEU A 449 20.44 -1.75 -21.61
C LEU A 449 20.20 -0.61 -22.62
N ILE A 450 21.15 -0.33 -23.52
CA ILE A 450 21.00 0.74 -24.53
C ILE A 450 19.82 0.47 -25.48
N LYS A 451 19.65 -0.79 -25.91
CA LYS A 451 18.51 -1.20 -26.77
C LYS A 451 17.17 -0.91 -26.11
N GLN A 452 16.99 -1.33 -24.86
CA GLN A 452 15.72 -1.12 -24.16
C GLN A 452 15.53 0.35 -23.80
N ALA A 453 16.57 1.07 -23.37
CA ALA A 453 16.51 2.50 -23.07
C ALA A 453 16.02 3.33 -24.27
N LEU A 454 16.62 3.12 -25.45
CA LEU A 454 16.20 3.80 -26.68
C LEU A 454 14.77 3.45 -27.07
N LYS A 455 14.36 2.18 -26.93
CA LYS A 455 12.97 1.76 -27.18
C LYS A 455 11.96 2.37 -26.20
N LEU A 456 12.32 2.55 -24.94
CA LEU A 456 11.49 3.24 -23.94
C LEU A 456 11.31 4.73 -24.30
N LEU A 457 12.36 5.40 -24.78
CA LEU A 457 12.28 6.77 -25.31
C LEU A 457 11.38 6.84 -26.55
N PHE A 458 11.60 5.96 -27.55
CA PHE A 458 10.81 5.96 -28.79
C PHE A 458 9.34 5.60 -28.58
N SER A 459 9.02 4.83 -27.53
CA SER A 459 7.65 4.45 -27.17
C SER A 459 6.87 5.54 -26.42
N ASN A 460 7.51 6.64 -26.02
CA ASN A 460 6.89 7.68 -25.20
C ASN A 460 7.44 9.07 -25.52
N LEU A 461 6.69 9.83 -26.30
CA LEU A 461 7.04 11.18 -26.75
C LEU A 461 7.34 12.16 -25.61
N SER A 462 6.73 11.97 -24.42
CA SER A 462 7.00 12.80 -23.24
C SER A 462 8.36 12.53 -22.60
N LEU A 463 8.90 11.31 -22.76
CA LEU A 463 10.30 11.00 -22.40
C LEU A 463 11.25 11.47 -23.52
N TYR A 464 10.91 11.20 -24.78
CA TYR A 464 11.75 11.57 -25.93
C TYR A 464 12.06 13.07 -26.03
N ARG A 465 11.09 13.94 -25.69
CA ARG A 465 11.26 15.40 -25.70
C ARG A 465 11.83 15.98 -24.41
N ASN A 466 12.05 15.17 -23.38
CA ASN A 466 12.50 15.64 -22.07
C ASN A 466 14.03 15.53 -21.93
N PRO A 467 14.76 16.64 -21.71
CA PRO A 467 16.21 16.61 -21.62
C PRO A 467 16.72 15.75 -20.46
N LYS A 468 15.97 15.63 -19.37
CA LYS A 468 16.34 14.77 -18.23
C LYS A 468 16.40 13.29 -18.60
N CYS A 469 15.60 12.85 -19.57
CA CYS A 469 15.64 11.44 -19.98
C CYS A 469 16.93 11.15 -20.77
N TRP A 470 17.37 12.08 -21.63
CA TRP A 470 18.65 11.97 -22.33
C TRP A 470 19.85 12.17 -21.39
N SER A 471 19.81 13.13 -20.47
CA SER A 471 20.86 13.33 -19.47
C SER A 471 21.02 12.07 -18.59
N SER A 472 19.91 11.49 -18.13
CA SER A 472 19.90 10.24 -17.36
C SER A 472 20.48 9.08 -18.15
N LEU A 473 20.13 8.92 -19.43
CA LEU A 473 20.68 7.87 -20.28
C LEU A 473 22.20 8.01 -20.42
N ILE A 474 22.69 9.19 -20.77
CA ILE A 474 24.13 9.46 -20.95
C ILE A 474 24.88 9.23 -19.64
N MET A 475 24.40 9.77 -18.52
CA MET A 475 25.02 9.57 -17.19
C MET A 475 25.08 8.10 -16.79
N ILE A 476 24.04 7.30 -17.05
CA ILE A 476 23.97 5.90 -16.64
C ILE A 476 24.90 5.01 -17.49
N LEU A 477 25.04 5.30 -18.79
CA LEU A 477 26.02 4.65 -19.66
C LEU A 477 27.45 5.04 -19.28
N GLY A 478 27.67 6.34 -19.04
CA GLY A 478 28.93 6.93 -18.58
C GLY A 478 29.23 6.74 -17.09
N SER A 479 28.52 5.86 -16.38
CA SER A 479 28.75 5.52 -14.96
C SER A 479 29.06 4.05 -14.77
N SER A 480 29.74 3.71 -13.68
CA SER A 480 30.03 2.33 -13.31
C SER A 480 28.75 1.55 -12.96
N ARG A 481 28.86 0.23 -12.81
CA ARG A 481 27.76 -0.60 -12.29
C ARG A 481 27.65 -0.58 -10.76
N LEU A 482 28.59 0.07 -10.06
CA LEU A 482 28.53 0.25 -8.62
C LEU A 482 27.58 1.41 -8.28
N LEU A 483 26.73 1.16 -7.28
CA LEU A 483 25.74 2.09 -6.77
C LEU A 483 25.93 2.24 -5.27
N GLU A 484 26.01 3.48 -4.79
CA GLU A 484 25.98 3.76 -3.36
C GLU A 484 24.62 3.40 -2.75
N LYS A 485 24.59 3.15 -1.43
CA LYS A 485 23.32 2.98 -0.68
C LYS A 485 22.38 4.19 -0.81
N SER A 486 22.94 5.38 -1.07
CA SER A 486 22.27 6.65 -1.37
C SER A 486 21.53 6.67 -2.71
N GLY A 487 21.82 5.74 -3.62
CA GLY A 487 21.35 5.77 -5.01
C GLY A 487 22.18 6.66 -5.95
N HIS A 488 23.35 7.14 -5.51
CA HIS A 488 24.33 7.80 -6.38
C HIS A 488 25.18 6.79 -7.17
N LEU A 489 25.50 7.16 -8.42
CA LEU A 489 26.33 6.40 -9.35
C LEU A 489 27.71 7.04 -9.44
N HIS A 490 28.77 6.23 -9.48
CA HIS A 490 30.12 6.73 -9.73
C HIS A 490 30.38 6.89 -11.24
N PRO A 491 30.70 8.11 -11.73
CA PRO A 491 30.95 8.36 -13.15
C PRO A 491 32.28 7.74 -13.61
N LEU A 492 32.30 7.25 -14.85
CA LEU A 492 33.49 6.75 -15.55
C LEU A 492 34.14 7.86 -16.38
N SER A 493 35.46 7.77 -16.52
CA SER A 493 36.27 8.59 -17.42
C SER A 493 36.85 7.67 -18.48
N LEU A 494 36.07 7.38 -19.52
CA LEU A 494 36.47 6.50 -20.61
C LEU A 494 37.53 7.17 -21.49
N LYS A 495 38.49 6.40 -21.97
CA LYS A 495 39.45 6.88 -22.97
C LYS A 495 38.74 7.08 -24.30
N GLU A 496 39.20 8.05 -25.09
CA GLU A 496 38.70 8.22 -26.45
C GLU A 496 39.07 6.98 -27.30
N PRO A 497 38.10 6.32 -27.96
CA PRO A 497 38.39 5.19 -28.84
C PRO A 497 39.02 5.64 -30.17
N PRO A 498 39.74 4.73 -30.88
CA PRO A 498 40.33 5.03 -32.20
C PRO A 498 39.32 5.55 -33.23
N LEU A 499 39.76 6.42 -34.13
CA LEU A 499 38.89 7.07 -35.13
C LEU A 499 38.14 6.05 -36.00
N ASP A 500 38.84 5.05 -36.53
CA ASP A 500 38.28 3.97 -37.35
C ASP A 500 37.12 3.23 -36.64
N PHE A 501 37.22 3.10 -35.31
CA PHE A 501 36.17 2.51 -34.48
C PHE A 501 35.00 3.48 -34.29
N GLN A 502 35.27 4.78 -34.09
CA GLN A 502 34.22 5.80 -34.05
C GLN A 502 33.42 5.80 -35.36
N GLU A 503 34.09 5.87 -36.51
CA GLU A 503 33.48 5.84 -37.84
C GLU A 503 32.66 4.55 -38.08
N GLY A 504 33.20 3.39 -37.71
CA GLY A 504 32.49 2.12 -37.81
C GLY A 504 31.21 2.04 -36.97
N VAL A 505 31.22 2.56 -35.73
CA VAL A 505 30.02 2.63 -34.88
C VAL A 505 29.01 3.65 -35.43
N LEU A 506 29.48 4.81 -35.90
CA LEU A 506 28.63 5.87 -36.48
C LEU A 506 27.87 5.36 -37.72
N ALA A 507 28.58 4.73 -38.67
CA ALA A 507 28.00 4.21 -39.91
C ALA A 507 26.88 3.19 -39.66
N ALA A 508 27.04 2.30 -38.67
CA ALA A 508 26.02 1.32 -38.31
C ALA A 508 24.88 1.89 -37.43
N SER A 509 25.12 2.99 -36.71
CA SER A 509 24.12 3.56 -35.80
C SER A 509 22.89 4.10 -36.52
N GLY A 510 23.05 4.68 -37.72
CA GLY A 510 21.94 5.28 -38.47
C GLY A 510 20.82 4.29 -38.79
N SER A 511 21.15 3.14 -39.38
CA SER A 511 20.18 2.08 -39.69
C SER A 511 19.67 1.38 -38.42
N LEU A 512 20.55 1.11 -37.45
CA LEU A 512 20.19 0.51 -36.17
C LEU A 512 19.13 1.34 -35.42
N LEU A 513 19.24 2.67 -35.41
CA LEU A 513 18.27 3.56 -34.76
C LEU A 513 16.90 3.55 -35.48
N GLN A 514 16.87 3.39 -36.80
CA GLN A 514 15.63 3.18 -37.55
C GLN A 514 15.00 1.82 -37.23
N GLU A 515 15.80 0.75 -37.14
CA GLU A 515 15.32 -0.57 -36.73
C GLU A 515 14.78 -0.56 -35.29
N LEU A 516 15.44 0.14 -34.36
CA LEU A 516 14.99 0.25 -32.97
C LEU A 516 13.64 0.99 -32.84
N LYS A 517 13.34 1.91 -33.77
CA LYS A 517 12.04 2.59 -33.88
C LYS A 517 10.96 1.70 -34.53
N ALA A 518 11.31 0.91 -35.55
CA ALA A 518 10.33 0.18 -36.37
C ALA A 518 10.11 -1.30 -36.00
N LYS A 519 11.13 -2.01 -35.48
CA LYS A 519 11.11 -3.47 -35.29
C LYS A 519 11.02 -3.84 -33.82
N VAL A 520 10.12 -4.76 -33.46
CA VAL A 520 9.98 -5.30 -32.10
C VAL A 520 11.28 -5.95 -31.62
N ASN A 521 11.87 -6.83 -32.44
CA ASN A 521 13.14 -7.51 -32.18
C ASN A 521 14.27 -6.90 -33.01
N VAL A 522 15.37 -6.55 -32.34
CA VAL A 522 16.60 -6.00 -32.93
C VAL A 522 17.82 -6.59 -32.20
N SER A 523 18.82 -7.00 -32.96
CA SER A 523 20.14 -7.44 -32.51
C SER A 523 21.17 -6.33 -32.71
N LEU A 524 22.13 -6.19 -31.78
CA LEU A 524 23.29 -5.31 -31.99
C LEU A 524 24.38 -6.07 -32.79
N PRO A 525 25.05 -5.44 -33.76
CA PRO A 525 26.15 -6.07 -34.50
C PRO A 525 27.32 -6.45 -33.56
N PRO A 526 27.67 -7.75 -33.41
CA PRO A 526 28.64 -8.18 -32.39
C PRO A 526 30.08 -7.74 -32.70
N ALA A 527 30.41 -7.47 -33.96
CA ALA A 527 31.71 -6.93 -34.37
C ALA A 527 31.93 -5.48 -33.88
N ILE A 528 30.85 -4.70 -33.76
CA ILE A 528 30.88 -3.28 -33.38
C ILE A 528 30.77 -3.15 -31.85
N PHE A 529 29.85 -3.91 -31.26
CA PHE A 529 29.65 -3.98 -29.81
C PHE A 529 30.57 -5.01 -29.15
N SER A 530 31.86 -4.95 -29.50
CA SER A 530 32.90 -5.86 -29.03
C SER A 530 33.15 -5.71 -27.51
N PRO A 531 33.68 -6.74 -26.81
CA PRO A 531 33.84 -6.69 -25.35
C PRO A 531 34.79 -5.61 -24.82
N GLN A 532 35.70 -5.08 -25.66
CA GLN A 532 36.78 -4.18 -25.24
C GLN A 532 36.38 -2.70 -25.24
N LEU A 533 35.54 -2.27 -26.19
CA LEU A 533 35.11 -0.88 -26.37
C LEU A 533 33.58 -0.74 -26.31
N HIS A 534 32.94 -1.59 -25.51
CA HIS A 534 31.47 -1.69 -25.47
C HIS A 534 30.80 -0.43 -24.89
N HIS A 535 31.42 0.19 -23.88
CA HIS A 535 30.87 1.40 -23.24
C HIS A 535 30.91 2.58 -24.22
N GLU A 536 32.02 2.70 -24.92
CA GLU A 536 32.32 3.68 -25.95
C GLU A 536 31.33 3.53 -27.11
N ALA A 537 31.10 2.31 -27.60
CA ALA A 537 30.08 2.04 -28.62
C ALA A 537 28.66 2.41 -28.17
N CYS A 538 28.30 2.13 -26.90
CA CYS A 538 27.00 2.53 -26.36
C CYS A 538 26.86 4.06 -26.24
N LEU A 539 27.91 4.79 -25.88
CA LEU A 539 27.90 6.26 -25.86
C LEU A 539 27.83 6.86 -27.28
N ILE A 540 28.54 6.31 -28.26
CA ILE A 540 28.45 6.78 -29.66
C ILE A 540 27.04 6.54 -30.22
N LEU A 541 26.41 5.39 -29.93
CA LEU A 541 25.01 5.13 -30.28
C LEU A 541 24.04 6.11 -29.57
N ALA A 542 24.30 6.46 -28.31
CA ALA A 542 23.52 7.48 -27.58
C ALA A 542 23.71 8.88 -28.17
N VAL A 543 24.92 9.26 -28.58
CA VAL A 543 25.22 10.50 -29.30
C VAL A 543 24.41 10.56 -30.61
N GLN A 544 24.43 9.49 -31.41
CA GLN A 544 23.63 9.39 -32.64
C GLN A 544 22.12 9.47 -32.38
N ALA A 545 21.62 8.88 -31.29
CA ALA A 545 20.23 8.99 -30.89
C ALA A 545 19.83 10.42 -30.47
N VAL A 546 20.70 11.13 -29.74
CA VAL A 546 20.52 12.54 -29.38
C VAL A 546 20.54 13.43 -30.63
N GLN A 547 21.43 13.17 -31.59
CA GLN A 547 21.43 13.88 -32.88
C GLN A 547 20.07 13.73 -33.59
N GLN A 548 19.54 12.50 -33.71
CA GLN A 548 18.20 12.29 -34.30
C GLN A 548 17.08 13.00 -33.51
N MET A 549 17.19 13.11 -32.19
CA MET A 549 16.23 13.89 -31.39
C MET A 549 16.32 15.39 -31.70
N LEU A 550 17.54 15.94 -31.82
CA LEU A 550 17.73 17.35 -32.21
C LEU A 550 17.18 17.62 -33.62
N PHE A 551 17.48 16.76 -34.59
CA PHE A 551 16.99 16.91 -35.98
C PHE A 551 15.46 16.89 -36.11
N CYS A 552 14.74 16.18 -35.22
CA CYS A 552 13.27 16.07 -35.29
C CYS A 552 12.52 16.99 -34.31
N ASP A 553 13.08 17.25 -33.11
CA ASP A 553 12.31 17.73 -31.96
C ASP A 553 12.98 18.87 -31.16
N LEU A 554 14.09 19.44 -31.65
CA LEU A 554 14.76 20.60 -31.04
C LEU A 554 13.81 21.75 -30.60
N PRO A 555 12.74 22.13 -31.34
CA PRO A 555 11.81 23.18 -30.89
C PRO A 555 11.06 22.88 -29.58
N PHE A 556 10.96 21.60 -29.19
CA PHE A 556 10.30 21.17 -27.96
C PHE A 556 11.28 21.02 -26.78
N LEU A 557 12.59 21.13 -27.02
CA LEU A 557 13.62 20.83 -26.03
C LEU A 557 13.79 21.97 -25.02
N THR A 558 13.48 21.69 -23.75
CA THR A 558 13.47 22.70 -22.69
C THR A 558 14.84 23.09 -22.16
N SER A 559 15.88 22.25 -22.35
CA SER A 559 17.29 22.56 -22.07
C SER A 559 18.21 21.69 -22.93
N PHE A 560 19.38 22.21 -23.32
CA PHE A 560 20.45 21.35 -23.84
C PHE A 560 21.67 21.30 -22.92
N LEU A 561 21.85 22.31 -22.06
CA LEU A 561 22.96 22.34 -21.09
C LEU A 561 22.97 21.10 -20.19
N GLU A 562 21.79 20.60 -19.78
CA GLU A 562 21.67 19.37 -18.98
C GLU A 562 22.20 18.13 -19.74
N ILE A 563 21.93 18.03 -21.04
CA ILE A 563 22.42 16.93 -21.90
C ILE A 563 23.94 17.05 -22.10
N ALA A 564 24.47 18.26 -22.26
CA ALA A 564 25.90 18.49 -22.40
C ALA A 564 26.69 18.12 -21.13
N LEU A 565 26.18 18.48 -19.95
CA LEU A 565 26.82 18.18 -18.66
C LEU A 565 26.78 16.67 -18.32
N ALA A 566 25.76 15.95 -18.81
CA ALA A 566 25.58 14.52 -18.57
C ALA A 566 26.74 13.63 -19.04
N PHE A 567 27.53 14.08 -20.03
CA PHE A 567 28.72 13.35 -20.48
C PHE A 567 29.83 13.29 -19.42
N GLY A 568 29.79 14.16 -18.41
CA GLY A 568 30.83 14.24 -17.38
C GLY A 568 32.20 14.47 -18.01
N LYS A 569 33.19 13.63 -17.65
CA LYS A 569 34.56 13.70 -18.19
C LYS A 569 34.71 13.11 -19.60
N ASN A 570 33.65 12.55 -20.18
CA ASN A 570 33.70 11.91 -21.50
C ASN A 570 33.55 12.96 -22.62
N PHE A 571 34.37 14.02 -22.56
CA PHE A 571 34.31 15.17 -23.47
C PHE A 571 34.53 14.80 -24.94
N TRP A 572 35.20 13.68 -25.23
CA TRP A 572 35.31 13.15 -26.60
C TRP A 572 33.95 12.82 -27.22
N ALA A 573 33.01 12.26 -26.44
CA ALA A 573 31.66 11.93 -26.91
C ALA A 573 30.79 13.19 -27.07
N LEU A 574 30.98 14.20 -26.21
CA LEU A 574 30.34 15.51 -26.38
C LEU A 574 30.92 16.26 -27.60
N ARG A 575 32.23 16.18 -27.86
CA ARG A 575 32.85 16.69 -29.10
C ARG A 575 32.22 16.02 -30.32
N LEU A 576 32.14 14.69 -30.32
CA LEU A 576 31.53 13.93 -31.41
C LEU A 576 30.06 14.31 -31.66
N LEU A 577 29.31 14.62 -30.60
CA LEU A 577 27.97 15.21 -30.71
C LEU A 577 28.01 16.58 -31.39
N LEU A 578 28.81 17.52 -30.89
CA LEU A 578 28.86 18.91 -31.34
C LEU A 578 29.38 19.06 -32.79
N ASP A 579 30.41 18.30 -33.18
CA ASP A 579 31.01 18.38 -34.52
C ASP A 579 30.01 17.95 -35.61
N HIS A 580 29.18 16.93 -35.35
CA HIS A 580 28.11 16.53 -36.29
C HIS A 580 27.00 17.59 -36.43
N LEU A 581 26.73 18.37 -35.38
CA LEU A 581 25.78 19.48 -35.49
C LEU A 581 26.31 20.61 -36.39
N SER A 582 27.63 20.73 -36.57
CA SER A 582 28.23 21.79 -37.39
C SER A 582 27.85 21.74 -38.87
N TYR A 583 27.39 20.58 -39.36
CA TYR A 583 26.90 20.40 -40.73
C TYR A 583 25.45 20.89 -40.95
N GLN A 584 24.70 21.25 -39.90
CA GLN A 584 23.34 21.80 -40.04
C GLN A 584 23.17 23.10 -39.22
N GLU A 585 23.36 24.24 -39.88
CA GLU A 585 23.40 25.56 -39.25
C GLU A 585 22.14 25.88 -38.40
N HIS A 586 20.95 25.49 -38.85
CA HIS A 586 19.71 25.79 -38.11
C HIS A 586 19.64 25.04 -36.76
N ILE A 587 20.01 23.76 -36.73
CA ILE A 587 20.10 22.94 -35.51
C ILE A 587 21.23 23.46 -34.62
N LEU A 588 22.38 23.78 -35.20
CA LEU A 588 23.52 24.34 -34.48
C LEU A 588 23.17 25.66 -33.79
N HIS A 589 22.49 26.56 -34.52
CA HIS A 589 22.08 27.87 -34.00
C HIS A 589 21.06 27.71 -32.87
N GLY A 590 20.05 26.86 -33.04
CA GLY A 590 19.06 26.57 -32.00
C GLY A 590 19.71 25.95 -30.75
N THR A 591 20.58 24.95 -30.93
CA THR A 591 21.29 24.27 -29.83
C THR A 591 22.17 25.25 -29.04
N VAL A 592 22.93 26.12 -29.73
CA VAL A 592 23.72 27.18 -29.09
C VAL A 592 22.82 28.16 -28.31
N ASN A 593 21.70 28.58 -28.89
CA ASN A 593 20.78 29.49 -28.22
C ASN A 593 20.15 28.85 -26.97
N LEU A 594 19.86 27.54 -26.97
CA LEU A 594 19.47 26.81 -25.76
C LEU A 594 20.57 26.87 -24.69
N ILE A 595 21.81 26.49 -25.04
CA ILE A 595 22.94 26.48 -24.08
C ILE A 595 23.19 27.87 -23.48
N LEU A 596 23.23 28.92 -24.30
CA LEU A 596 23.45 30.30 -23.83
C LEU A 596 22.32 30.78 -22.92
N ARG A 597 21.06 30.49 -23.26
CA ARG A 597 19.89 30.81 -22.44
C ARG A 597 19.92 30.04 -21.12
N ASP A 598 20.32 28.78 -21.13
CA ASP A 598 20.39 27.92 -19.94
C ASP A 598 21.51 28.38 -19.00
N LEU A 599 22.72 28.65 -19.53
CA LEU A 599 23.84 29.24 -18.78
C LEU A 599 23.46 30.60 -18.17
N SER A 600 22.74 31.43 -18.92
CA SER A 600 22.29 32.76 -18.47
C SER A 600 21.28 32.67 -17.32
N ARG A 601 20.33 31.72 -17.40
CA ARG A 601 19.33 31.45 -16.35
C ARG A 601 19.90 30.73 -15.12
N GLN A 602 20.98 29.95 -15.27
CA GLN A 602 21.50 29.06 -14.22
C GLN A 602 22.89 29.46 -13.71
N LYS A 603 23.35 30.71 -13.91
CA LYS A 603 24.69 31.20 -13.51
C LYS A 603 25.13 30.69 -12.12
N ALA A 604 24.33 30.91 -11.07
CA ALA A 604 24.67 30.50 -9.71
C ALA A 604 24.82 28.98 -9.53
N THR A 605 23.93 28.19 -10.14
CA THR A 605 24.00 26.72 -10.15
C THR A 605 25.26 26.23 -10.85
N MET A 606 25.61 26.86 -11.99
CA MET A 606 26.80 26.52 -12.76
C MET A 606 28.09 26.85 -12.01
N LEU A 607 28.17 28.02 -11.35
CA LEU A 607 29.32 28.38 -10.52
C LEU A 607 29.55 27.38 -9.37
N LYS A 608 28.47 26.95 -8.68
CA LYS A 608 28.54 25.91 -7.64
C LYS A 608 28.93 24.54 -8.19
N LEU A 609 28.42 24.16 -9.37
CA LEU A 609 28.80 22.92 -10.05
C LEU A 609 30.29 22.92 -10.44
N TRP A 610 30.77 24.02 -11.02
CA TRP A 610 32.17 24.21 -11.42
C TRP A 610 33.11 24.24 -10.21
N GLN A 611 32.70 24.83 -9.08
CA GLN A 611 33.43 24.75 -7.82
C GLN A 611 33.58 23.30 -7.32
N ASN A 612 32.52 22.48 -7.44
CA ASN A 612 32.53 21.08 -7.03
C ASN A 612 33.33 20.17 -7.99
N LEU A 613 33.29 20.43 -9.30
CA LEU A 613 34.01 19.63 -10.32
C LEU A 613 35.48 20.03 -10.51
N GLY A 614 35.84 21.24 -10.09
CA GLY A 614 37.21 21.73 -10.05
C GLY A 614 37.77 22.25 -11.38
N PRO A 615 38.92 22.95 -11.34
CA PRO A 615 39.43 23.72 -12.48
C PRO A 615 39.81 22.86 -13.70
N GLN A 616 40.18 21.59 -13.51
CA GLN A 616 40.49 20.68 -14.62
C GLN A 616 39.25 20.45 -15.51
N TYR A 617 38.11 20.10 -14.91
CA TYR A 617 36.86 19.87 -15.65
C TYR A 617 36.38 21.14 -16.37
N VAL A 618 36.47 22.29 -15.68
CA VAL A 618 36.06 23.58 -16.25
C VAL A 618 36.99 23.99 -17.39
N GLY A 619 38.29 23.73 -17.25
CA GLY A 619 39.27 23.94 -18.31
C GLY A 619 38.95 23.12 -19.56
N GLU A 620 38.73 21.80 -19.40
CA GLU A 620 38.37 20.89 -20.49
C GLU A 620 37.04 21.30 -21.17
N PHE A 621 36.01 21.67 -20.40
CA PHE A 621 34.74 22.21 -20.89
C PHE A 621 34.95 23.50 -21.71
N LEU A 622 35.75 24.44 -21.21
CA LEU A 622 36.02 25.70 -21.89
C LEU A 622 36.84 25.48 -23.17
N CYS A 623 37.87 24.63 -23.14
CA CYS A 623 38.62 24.22 -24.32
C CYS A 623 37.67 23.72 -25.41
N LEU A 624 36.80 22.74 -25.10
CA LEU A 624 35.91 22.10 -26.07
C LEU A 624 35.11 23.11 -26.91
N PHE A 625 34.54 24.14 -26.29
CA PHE A 625 33.80 25.16 -27.03
C PHE A 625 34.71 26.20 -27.71
N LEU A 626 35.78 26.65 -27.05
CA LEU A 626 36.69 27.67 -27.60
C LEU A 626 37.48 27.15 -28.82
N THR A 627 37.85 25.86 -28.83
CA THR A 627 38.59 25.23 -29.95
C THR A 627 37.67 24.66 -31.03
N CYS A 628 36.35 24.73 -30.87
CA CYS A 628 35.41 24.29 -31.90
C CYS A 628 35.57 25.13 -33.18
N ARG A 629 35.55 24.49 -34.35
CA ARG A 629 35.75 25.17 -35.65
C ARG A 629 34.70 26.24 -35.95
N HIS A 630 33.49 26.10 -35.41
CA HIS A 630 32.37 26.98 -35.75
C HIS A 630 32.21 28.15 -34.75
N LYS A 631 32.34 29.39 -35.24
CA LYS A 631 32.27 30.63 -34.43
C LYS A 631 31.05 30.72 -33.51
N LYS A 632 29.89 30.22 -33.95
CA LYS A 632 28.66 30.19 -33.12
C LYS A 632 28.80 29.27 -31.90
N MET A 633 29.53 28.16 -31.98
CA MET A 633 29.83 27.31 -30.80
C MET A 633 30.87 27.93 -29.87
N GLN A 634 31.88 28.63 -30.41
CA GLN A 634 32.86 29.39 -29.61
C GLN A 634 32.18 30.40 -28.68
N SER A 635 31.03 30.96 -29.06
CA SER A 635 30.27 31.90 -28.21
C SER A 635 29.82 31.31 -26.86
N ILE A 636 29.68 29.98 -26.74
CA ILE A 636 29.39 29.31 -25.45
C ILE A 636 30.61 29.39 -24.52
N GLY A 637 31.81 29.09 -25.03
CA GLY A 637 33.05 29.18 -24.26
C GLY A 637 33.31 30.61 -23.80
N LEU A 638 33.09 31.60 -24.68
CA LEU A 638 33.22 33.02 -24.34
C LEU A 638 32.18 33.47 -23.29
N PHE A 639 30.92 33.03 -23.40
CA PHE A 639 29.89 33.34 -22.40
C PHE A 639 30.19 32.70 -21.04
N ALA A 640 30.73 31.48 -21.03
CA ALA A 640 31.18 30.80 -19.81
C ALA A 640 32.41 31.48 -19.17
N LEU A 641 33.39 31.93 -19.96
CA LEU A 641 34.50 32.77 -19.48
C LEU A 641 33.99 34.06 -18.85
N ASN A 642 33.01 34.73 -19.47
CA ASN A 642 32.43 35.96 -18.93
C ASN A 642 31.72 35.70 -17.60
N ILE A 643 30.94 34.62 -17.46
CA ILE A 643 30.33 34.23 -16.17
C ILE A 643 31.40 34.05 -15.09
N ILE A 644 32.53 33.41 -15.39
CA ILE A 644 33.63 33.23 -14.41
C ILE A 644 34.29 34.58 -14.08
N THR A 645 34.50 35.45 -15.08
CA THR A 645 35.15 36.77 -14.93
C THR A 645 34.30 37.76 -14.14
N GLU A 646 32.98 37.74 -14.32
CA GLU A 646 32.03 38.51 -13.51
C GLU A 646 32.01 38.06 -12.04
N ASN A 647 32.41 36.82 -11.76
CA ASN A 647 32.20 36.15 -10.46
C ASN A 647 33.49 35.63 -9.82
N LEU A 648 34.64 36.25 -10.11
CA LEU A 648 35.96 35.86 -9.58
C LEU A 648 36.00 35.74 -8.06
N HIS A 649 35.27 36.61 -7.36
CA HIS A 649 35.17 36.65 -5.90
C HIS A 649 34.54 35.38 -5.28
N VAL A 650 33.75 34.61 -6.02
CA VAL A 650 33.26 33.27 -5.64
C VAL A 650 33.97 32.12 -6.38
N CYS A 651 34.99 32.42 -7.20
CA CYS A 651 35.72 31.44 -8.01
C CYS A 651 37.22 31.34 -7.65
N PRO A 652 37.60 31.07 -6.39
CA PRO A 652 39.02 30.98 -5.99
C PRO A 652 39.80 29.85 -6.68
N TRP A 653 39.08 28.89 -7.28
CA TRP A 653 39.62 27.82 -8.13
C TRP A 653 40.01 28.30 -9.54
N ALA A 654 39.44 29.40 -10.04
CA ALA A 654 39.59 29.81 -11.44
C ALA A 654 41.01 30.31 -11.77
N LYS A 655 41.82 30.74 -10.78
CA LYS A 655 43.25 31.04 -10.96
C LYS A 655 44.08 29.84 -11.47
N HIS A 656 43.58 28.62 -11.30
CA HIS A 656 44.21 27.41 -11.82
C HIS A 656 43.89 27.18 -13.31
N LEU A 657 42.86 27.82 -13.88
CA LEU A 657 42.55 27.76 -15.31
C LEU A 657 43.67 28.34 -16.17
N CYS A 658 44.36 29.40 -15.72
CA CYS A 658 45.47 29.97 -16.50
C CYS A 658 46.63 28.99 -16.66
N ARG A 659 46.98 28.23 -15.60
CA ARG A 659 47.98 27.16 -15.69
C ARG A 659 47.53 26.07 -16.66
N PHE A 660 46.26 25.67 -16.60
CA PHE A 660 45.69 24.69 -17.50
C PHE A 660 45.70 25.17 -18.97
N PHE A 661 45.28 26.41 -19.25
CA PHE A 661 45.32 26.98 -20.61
C PHE A 661 46.74 27.19 -21.15
N HIS A 662 47.72 27.45 -20.28
CA HIS A 662 49.13 27.44 -20.69
C HIS A 662 49.62 26.02 -21.02
N ASN A 663 49.32 25.03 -20.18
CA ASN A 663 49.70 23.63 -20.41
C ASN A 663 49.04 23.01 -21.66
N VAL A 664 47.80 23.40 -21.98
CA VAL A 664 47.08 22.97 -23.19
C VAL A 664 47.45 23.82 -24.43
N GLY A 665 48.30 24.84 -24.26
CA GLY A 665 48.77 25.68 -25.37
C GLY A 665 47.68 26.58 -25.97
N LEU A 666 46.66 26.97 -25.20
CA LEU A 666 45.48 27.67 -25.72
C LEU A 666 45.81 29.03 -26.37
N ARG A 667 46.91 29.67 -25.94
CA ARG A 667 47.49 30.89 -26.55
C ARG A 667 48.01 30.68 -27.99
N TYR A 668 48.19 29.44 -28.43
CA TYR A 668 48.75 29.07 -29.74
C TYR A 668 47.75 28.36 -30.66
N LEU A 669 46.52 28.12 -30.20
CA LEU A 669 45.46 27.52 -31.01
C LEU A 669 44.84 28.58 -31.95
N PRO A 670 44.33 28.18 -33.13
CA PRO A 670 43.77 29.09 -34.14
C PRO A 670 42.37 29.60 -33.75
N LEU A 671 42.31 30.35 -32.65
CA LEU A 671 41.14 31.07 -32.19
C LEU A 671 40.81 32.22 -33.15
N GLY A 672 39.53 32.44 -33.44
CA GLY A 672 39.11 33.64 -34.18
C GLY A 672 39.46 34.91 -33.42
N THR A 673 39.78 36.02 -34.11
CA THR A 673 40.34 37.25 -33.52
C THR A 673 39.60 37.74 -32.27
N ALA A 674 38.26 37.75 -32.27
CA ALA A 674 37.44 38.12 -31.11
C ALA A 674 37.57 37.13 -29.94
N ALA A 675 37.63 35.82 -30.22
CA ALA A 675 37.82 34.80 -29.18
C ALA A 675 39.24 34.85 -28.61
N HIS A 676 40.26 35.07 -29.45
CA HIS A 676 41.64 35.27 -29.02
C HIS A 676 41.76 36.51 -28.11
N HIS A 677 41.06 37.61 -28.42
CA HIS A 677 41.06 38.81 -27.59
C HIS A 677 40.49 38.55 -26.19
N GLU A 678 39.28 37.99 -26.09
CA GLU A 678 38.64 37.71 -24.79
C GLU A 678 39.39 36.65 -23.97
N VAL A 679 39.96 35.62 -24.62
CA VAL A 679 40.85 34.65 -23.94
C VAL A 679 42.13 35.32 -23.42
N SER A 680 42.76 36.20 -24.22
CA SER A 680 43.96 36.94 -23.81
C SER A 680 43.67 37.88 -22.64
N LYS A 681 42.54 38.58 -22.69
CA LYS A 681 42.00 39.46 -21.65
C LYS A 681 41.75 38.68 -20.36
N PHE A 682 41.05 37.54 -20.42
CA PHE A 682 40.84 36.63 -19.30
C PHE A 682 42.16 36.22 -18.63
N ILE A 683 43.13 35.75 -19.40
CA ILE A 683 44.44 35.35 -18.87
C ILE A 683 45.16 36.57 -18.24
N SER A 684 45.11 37.74 -18.88
CA SER A 684 45.75 38.96 -18.36
C SER A 684 45.12 39.54 -17.08
N ILE A 685 43.90 39.13 -16.73
CA ILE A 685 43.26 39.46 -15.44
C ILE A 685 43.85 38.57 -14.34
N PHE A 686 44.05 37.28 -14.62
CA PHE A 686 44.64 36.32 -13.69
C PHE A 686 46.16 36.38 -13.58
N GLU A 687 46.88 36.86 -14.60
CA GLU A 687 48.31 37.18 -14.51
C GLU A 687 48.58 38.42 -13.62
N LYS A 688 47.53 39.04 -13.06
CA LYS A 688 47.55 40.20 -12.15
C LYS A 688 46.89 39.92 -10.78
N LEU A 689 46.58 38.66 -10.46
CA LEU A 689 45.88 38.19 -9.25
C LEU A 689 46.67 37.08 -8.53
#